data_AF-E3NRH8-F1
#
_entry.id   AF-E3NRH8-F1
#
_cell.length_a   1.000
_cell.length_b   1.000
_cell.length_c   1.000
_cell.angle_alpha   90.00
_cell.angle_beta   90.00
_cell.angle_gamma   90.00
#
_symmetry.space_group_name_H-M   'P 1'
#
loop_
_entity.id
_entity.type
_entity.pdbx_description
1 polymer ?
#
loop_
_entity_poly.entity_id
_entity_poly.type
_entity_poly.pdbx_seq_one_letter_code
_entity_poly.pdbx_strand_id
1 'polypeptide(L)'
;MVPWKCDEVLGDWVDSSIEIDHGEDKNKISETEIMDCCLESKEVGGTTVASTMKIAHAVGISVFATGGIGGFHHGADQTFDISADLQELSKTPVCLVCSGVKSILDIPKTVEYLETHSVNCVVYGEQNVFPSFFTRKSDRKAQFNTGRLEEVVEFIKTSKSLGLPYGTVLACPIPEKYAADGDVIQKAIDQAVREAIEQNIASQTVTPFILARVNELTQGASMTTNIALLENNASIAGRLAAKLCDRRPIAISQMKKNSSIPVQPKVIHVGLDDEKLEKLASSQNAVKVSTREIAKTLIRKEVGGTTVASTMKIAHAAGISVFATGGIGGVHRGADQTFDISADLQELSKTPVCVVCSGVKSILDIPKTVEYLETHSVNCVVYGEQNVFPSFFTRKSDRKAQFNTGRLEEVVELIKTSKSLGLPYGTVLACPIPEKYAADGDVIQKAIDQAVREAIEQNIASQSVTPFILARVNELTQGASMATSKNPLVSIHLFSFSDIALLENNASIAGRLAAKLCDRRPIAISQMKKNSSIPVKPKVVSIGAAIVDFEAITSEDVKDDGGSYNGHIVQRMGGVARNHAEALGRLGCDSIFISAIGDDSNGQFFRQNSEKMDITRIKVITNKPTCTYLAVNVRGNVKYGIVTSEPLLSTLTPALIKKNEDVLETSDFILLDSNLPVPLMTKVLEIAKKHEKQVWLEPTDIDKVKKVFSTGLVDAVTATSPNANEFLEWAKLCQVAVDPSVVNSADSVLELIEKEKTRLLLNTSLFVVTLSNKGSAVVYRNNFGQLEFQSLPPPIQMDKIVSVSGAGDSFNSGVIAGLTHNKTVVESLRIGQECARLTLQTTLATSEAINSQMLK
;
A
#
# COMPACT_ATOMS: atom_id res chain seq x y z
N MET A 1 -4.78 42.07 2.24
CA MET A 1 -5.72 40.94 2.07
C MET A 1 -6.62 41.24 0.89
N VAL A 2 -6.86 40.29 -0.01
CA VAL A 2 -7.78 40.44 -1.15
C VAL A 2 -8.85 39.34 -1.01
N PRO A 3 -10.15 39.65 -1.14
CA PRO A 3 -11.22 38.69 -0.84
C PRO A 3 -11.49 37.76 -2.02
N TRP A 4 -11.79 36.49 -1.75
CA TRP A 4 -12.42 35.57 -2.70
C TRP A 4 -13.42 34.65 -1.99
N LYS A 5 -14.61 34.51 -2.59
CA LYS A 5 -15.65 33.54 -2.23
C LYS A 5 -15.32 32.18 -2.86
N CYS A 6 -15.44 31.10 -2.11
CA CYS A 6 -15.60 29.75 -2.66
C CYS A 6 -16.89 29.17 -2.05
N ASP A 7 -17.95 29.15 -2.86
CA ASP A 7 -19.16 28.41 -2.55
C ASP A 7 -18.88 26.90 -2.68
N GLU A 8 -19.59 26.12 -1.86
CA GLU A 8 -19.65 24.65 -1.83
C GLU A 8 -18.50 23.91 -1.12
N VAL A 9 -18.64 23.76 0.21
CA VAL A 9 -18.66 22.50 0.99
C VAL A 9 -18.46 22.90 2.46
N LEU A 10 -19.57 23.05 3.20
CA LEU A 10 -19.76 22.94 4.65
C LEU A 10 -21.12 23.59 4.95
N GLY A 11 -22.20 22.81 4.86
CA GLY A 11 -23.50 23.24 5.37
C GLY A 11 -23.39 23.45 6.88
N ASP A 12 -23.85 24.61 7.34
CA ASP A 12 -24.15 24.98 8.74
C ASP A 12 -23.07 25.68 9.60
N TRP A 13 -21.86 25.95 9.10
CA TRP A 13 -20.86 26.81 9.81
C TRP A 13 -20.58 28.18 9.15
N VAL A 14 -21.21 28.48 8.00
CA VAL A 14 -20.83 29.62 7.14
C VAL A 14 -21.53 30.94 7.52
N ASP A 15 -22.48 30.93 8.46
CA ASP A 15 -23.16 32.17 8.91
C ASP A 15 -22.45 32.93 10.05
N SER A 16 -21.35 32.41 10.60
CA SER A 16 -20.48 33.15 11.52
C SER A 16 -19.24 33.68 10.80
N SER A 17 -19.29 34.96 10.42
CA SER A 17 -18.16 35.69 9.83
C SER A 17 -16.95 35.68 10.77
N ILE A 18 -15.82 35.09 10.35
CA ILE A 18 -14.51 35.38 10.95
C ILE A 18 -14.13 36.80 10.53
N GLU A 19 -14.40 37.79 11.38
CA GLU A 19 -13.97 39.18 11.17
C GLU A 19 -12.50 39.35 11.58
N ILE A 20 -11.70 39.93 10.68
CA ILE A 20 -10.30 40.28 10.94
C ILE A 20 -10.29 41.74 11.42
N ASP A 21 -10.10 41.93 12.72
CA ASP A 21 -10.10 43.25 13.37
C ASP A 21 -8.68 43.75 13.73
N HIS A 22 -8.46 45.06 13.73
CA HIS A 22 -7.16 45.74 13.80
C HIS A 22 -6.88 46.49 15.15
N GLY A 23 -7.65 46.25 16.22
CA GLY A 23 -7.48 46.93 17.52
C GLY A 23 -6.18 46.63 18.30
N GLU A 24 -5.72 47.59 19.11
CA GLU A 24 -4.41 47.63 19.79
C GLU A 24 -4.29 46.85 21.12
N ASP A 25 -5.41 46.42 21.73
CA ASP A 25 -5.41 45.60 22.96
C ASP A 25 -6.21 44.32 22.73
N LYS A 26 -5.52 43.18 22.58
CA LYS A 26 -6.16 41.87 22.35
C LYS A 26 -5.51 40.78 23.19
N ASN A 27 -6.34 39.99 23.88
CA ASN A 27 -5.91 38.78 24.55
C ASN A 27 -5.41 37.74 23.52
N LYS A 28 -4.36 37.00 23.89
CA LYS A 28 -3.81 35.93 23.05
C LYS A 28 -4.55 34.62 23.36
N ILE A 29 -5.28 34.09 22.39
CA ILE A 29 -6.15 32.92 22.55
C ILE A 29 -5.41 31.66 22.10
N SER A 30 -5.20 30.73 23.04
CA SER A 30 -4.65 29.39 22.81
C SER A 30 -5.72 28.39 22.40
N GLU A 31 -5.32 27.18 21.99
CA GLU A 31 -6.26 26.14 21.52
C GLU A 31 -7.37 25.81 22.54
N THR A 32 -7.02 25.67 23.81
CA THR A 32 -7.97 25.33 24.87
C THR A 32 -9.00 26.43 25.12
N GLU A 33 -8.67 27.67 24.74
CA GLU A 33 -9.50 28.86 24.96
C GLU A 33 -10.37 29.20 23.75
N ILE A 34 -10.14 28.58 22.57
CA ILE A 34 -10.93 28.85 21.35
C ILE A 34 -12.41 28.53 21.60
N MET A 35 -12.70 27.37 22.22
CA MET A 35 -14.09 26.96 22.47
C MET A 35 -14.77 27.91 23.45
N ASP A 36 -14.08 28.36 24.49
CA ASP A 36 -14.62 29.28 25.49
C ASP A 36 -14.92 30.66 24.88
N CYS A 37 -14.01 31.19 24.06
CA CYS A 37 -14.23 32.44 23.31
C CYS A 37 -15.36 32.34 22.28
N CYS A 38 -15.54 31.16 21.66
CA CYS A 38 -16.63 30.92 20.70
C CYS A 38 -18.01 30.72 21.36
N LEU A 39 -18.07 30.28 22.61
CA LEU A 39 -19.31 29.93 23.30
C LEU A 39 -19.89 31.06 24.16
N GLU A 40 -19.07 31.91 24.80
CA GLU A 40 -19.58 32.83 25.84
C GLU A 40 -19.39 34.33 25.59
N SER A 41 -18.31 34.80 24.93
CA SER A 41 -17.89 36.21 25.14
C SER A 41 -17.92 37.14 23.91
N LYS A 42 -18.02 36.64 22.66
CA LYS A 42 -17.80 37.46 21.43
C LYS A 42 -16.52 38.31 21.52
N GLU A 43 -15.52 37.88 22.28
CA GLU A 43 -14.28 38.61 22.45
C GLU A 43 -13.39 38.49 21.22
N VAL A 44 -12.72 39.58 20.87
CA VAL A 44 -11.77 39.62 19.75
C VAL A 44 -10.37 39.42 20.32
N GLY A 45 -9.74 38.30 19.98
CA GLY A 45 -8.37 37.99 20.41
C GLY A 45 -7.47 37.52 19.27
N GLY A 46 -6.15 37.63 19.45
CA GLY A 46 -5.17 37.10 18.51
C GLY A 46 -4.89 35.62 18.78
N THR A 47 -4.98 34.76 17.77
CA THR A 47 -4.73 33.32 17.94
C THR A 47 -3.24 33.00 18.04
N THR A 48 -2.90 31.94 18.78
CA THR A 48 -1.55 31.33 18.68
C THR A 48 -1.30 30.79 17.26
N VAL A 49 -0.03 30.57 16.89
CA VAL A 49 0.30 30.05 15.54
C VAL A 49 -0.26 28.64 15.36
N ALA A 50 -0.18 27.77 16.37
CA ALA A 50 -0.83 26.46 16.38
C ALA A 50 -2.35 26.55 16.09
N SER A 51 -3.07 27.40 16.83
CA SER A 51 -4.51 27.64 16.61
C SER A 51 -4.80 28.10 15.18
N THR A 52 -3.99 29.03 14.66
CA THR A 52 -4.13 29.54 13.29
C THR A 52 -3.91 28.45 12.25
N MET A 53 -2.97 27.51 12.46
CA MET A 53 -2.74 26.38 11.54
C MET A 53 -3.96 25.47 11.43
N LYS A 54 -4.57 25.11 12.57
CA LYS A 54 -5.77 24.27 12.62
C LYS A 54 -6.92 24.92 11.87
N ILE A 55 -7.20 26.19 12.21
CA ILE A 55 -8.28 26.96 11.58
C ILE A 55 -8.02 27.07 10.08
N ALA A 56 -6.81 27.49 9.68
CA ALA A 56 -6.43 27.63 8.28
C ALA A 56 -6.65 26.33 7.50
N HIS A 57 -6.19 25.19 8.03
CA HIS A 57 -6.39 23.90 7.40
C HIS A 57 -7.87 23.52 7.28
N ALA A 58 -8.65 23.71 8.34
CA ALA A 58 -10.07 23.40 8.38
C ALA A 58 -10.88 24.20 7.34
N VAL A 59 -10.52 25.47 7.10
CA VAL A 59 -11.18 26.32 6.09
C VAL A 59 -10.51 26.27 4.70
N GLY A 60 -9.55 25.36 4.48
CA GLY A 60 -8.91 25.16 3.17
C GLY A 60 -7.81 26.17 2.81
N ILE A 61 -7.34 26.99 3.76
CA ILE A 61 -6.18 27.87 3.59
C ILE A 61 -4.90 27.04 3.62
N SER A 62 -4.12 27.09 2.54
CA SER A 62 -2.89 26.30 2.39
C SER A 62 -1.62 27.05 2.81
N VAL A 63 -1.67 28.38 2.93
CA VAL A 63 -0.52 29.23 3.26
C VAL A 63 -0.95 30.40 4.14
N PHE A 64 -0.17 30.71 5.16
CA PHE A 64 -0.29 31.95 5.92
C PHE A 64 1.09 32.41 6.41
N ALA A 65 1.18 33.63 6.92
CA ALA A 65 2.42 34.24 7.41
C ALA A 65 2.35 34.54 8.91
N THR A 66 3.50 34.45 9.58
CA THR A 66 3.72 34.94 10.94
C THR A 66 5.06 35.66 11.01
N GLY A 67 5.35 36.35 12.12
CA GLY A 67 6.70 36.88 12.34
C GLY A 67 7.73 35.74 12.47
N GLY A 68 7.39 34.73 13.27
CA GLY A 68 8.29 33.62 13.62
C GLY A 68 7.55 32.52 14.35
N ILE A 69 8.14 31.34 14.37
CA ILE A 69 7.57 30.18 15.05
C ILE A 69 8.00 30.12 16.51
N GLY A 70 7.15 29.54 17.35
CA GLY A 70 7.57 29.00 18.64
C GLY A 70 8.56 27.85 18.46
N GLY A 71 9.03 27.32 19.58
CA GLY A 71 10.12 26.35 19.60
C GLY A 71 10.40 25.85 21.00
N PHE A 72 11.60 25.31 21.19
CA PHE A 72 12.12 24.90 22.50
C PHE A 72 12.54 26.12 23.30
N HIS A 73 12.06 26.24 24.53
CA HIS A 73 12.63 27.21 25.46
C HIS A 73 14.01 26.75 25.95
N HIS A 74 14.88 27.69 26.31
CA HIS A 74 16.16 27.34 26.92
C HIS A 74 15.92 26.56 28.23
N GLY A 75 16.59 25.40 28.39
CA GLY A 75 16.36 24.48 29.51
C GLY A 75 15.19 23.49 29.33
N ALA A 76 14.56 23.46 28.15
CA ALA A 76 13.45 22.54 27.85
C ALA A 76 13.80 21.04 27.91
N ASP A 77 15.09 20.69 27.93
CA ASP A 77 15.56 19.33 28.26
C ASP A 77 15.21 18.89 29.69
N GLN A 78 14.94 19.85 30.59
CA GLN A 78 14.53 19.58 31.97
C GLN A 78 13.04 19.90 32.19
N THR A 79 12.55 20.98 31.58
CA THR A 79 11.18 21.48 31.83
C THR A 79 10.14 20.95 30.84
N PHE A 80 10.57 20.39 29.71
CA PHE A 80 9.71 20.03 28.57
C PHE A 80 8.86 21.19 28.04
N ASP A 81 9.30 22.44 28.25
CA ASP A 81 8.64 23.64 27.73
C ASP A 81 8.86 23.77 26.21
N ILE A 82 7.97 23.11 25.45
CA ILE A 82 8.01 22.99 24.00
C ILE A 82 6.75 23.62 23.42
N SER A 83 6.92 24.53 22.46
CA SER A 83 5.79 25.19 21.82
C SER A 83 4.86 24.22 21.08
N ALA A 84 3.56 24.42 21.27
CA ALA A 84 2.49 23.73 20.52
C ALA A 84 2.60 23.93 19.00
N ASP A 85 3.25 25.01 18.55
CA ASP A 85 3.50 25.28 17.12
C ASP A 85 4.19 24.09 16.43
N LEU A 86 5.16 23.47 17.11
CA LEU A 86 5.95 22.38 16.52
C LEU A 86 5.13 21.08 16.39
N GLN A 87 4.35 20.76 17.42
CA GLN A 87 3.46 19.60 17.43
C GLN A 87 2.42 19.71 16.32
N GLU A 88 1.88 20.91 16.12
CA GLU A 88 0.85 21.15 15.13
C GLU A 88 1.39 21.12 13.70
N LEU A 89 2.58 21.69 13.46
CA LEU A 89 3.30 21.54 12.18
C LEU A 89 3.52 20.08 11.79
N SER A 90 3.62 19.15 12.75
CA SER A 90 3.78 17.71 12.47
C SER A 90 2.49 17.00 12.03
N LYS A 91 1.34 17.67 12.09
CA LYS A 91 0.01 17.07 11.88
C LYS A 91 -0.82 17.79 10.83
N THR A 92 -0.48 19.04 10.53
CA THR A 92 -1.32 19.90 9.71
C THR A 92 -0.60 20.36 8.44
N PRO A 93 -1.07 19.96 7.24
CA PRO A 93 -0.38 20.18 5.97
C PRO A 93 -0.62 21.60 5.42
N VAL A 94 -0.15 22.59 6.16
CA VAL A 94 -0.14 24.01 5.80
C VAL A 94 1.29 24.51 5.62
N CYS A 95 1.48 25.48 4.74
CA CYS A 95 2.76 26.18 4.63
C CYS A 95 2.74 27.46 5.47
N LEU A 96 3.59 27.49 6.49
CA LEU A 96 3.80 28.64 7.35
C LEU A 96 5.02 29.43 6.87
N VAL A 97 4.80 30.67 6.45
CA VAL A 97 5.86 31.62 6.08
C VAL A 97 6.27 32.43 7.29
N CYS A 98 7.54 32.37 7.69
CA CYS A 98 8.02 33.06 8.89
C CYS A 98 9.49 33.47 8.76
N SER A 99 10.02 34.29 9.66
CA SER A 99 11.44 34.66 9.67
C SER A 99 12.32 33.73 10.50
N GLY A 100 11.87 32.49 10.67
CA GLY A 100 12.57 31.46 11.46
C GLY A 100 12.03 31.33 12.88
N VAL A 101 12.83 30.72 13.75
CA VAL A 101 12.52 30.50 15.17
C VAL A 101 12.72 31.81 15.92
N LYS A 102 11.80 32.17 16.82
CA LYS A 102 11.94 33.40 17.64
C LYS A 102 13.27 33.36 18.41
N SER A 103 14.00 34.47 18.40
CA SER A 103 15.35 34.60 18.96
C SER A 103 15.52 34.27 20.45
N ILE A 104 14.44 34.12 21.21
CA ILE A 104 14.45 33.77 22.64
C ILE A 104 14.46 32.25 22.90
N LEU A 105 14.50 31.45 21.82
CA LEU A 105 14.30 30.01 21.84
C LEU A 105 15.57 29.28 21.38
N ASP A 106 15.66 28.00 21.74
CA ASP A 106 16.71 27.10 21.32
C ASP A 106 16.47 26.63 19.88
N ILE A 107 17.14 27.29 18.94
CA ILE A 107 17.04 27.02 17.50
C ILE A 107 17.55 25.62 17.14
N PRO A 108 18.74 25.18 17.63
CA PRO A 108 19.20 23.80 17.46
C PRO A 108 18.14 22.74 17.78
N LYS A 109 17.57 22.77 18.99
CA LYS A 109 16.56 21.77 19.42
C LYS A 109 15.27 21.91 18.63
N THR A 110 14.88 23.14 18.30
CA THR A 110 13.66 23.38 17.52
C THR A 110 13.76 22.80 16.11
N VAL A 111 14.87 23.03 15.41
CA VAL A 111 15.09 22.47 14.06
C VAL A 111 15.18 20.95 14.13
N GLU A 112 15.87 20.39 15.12
CA GLU A 112 15.97 18.94 15.33
C GLU A 112 14.60 18.29 15.60
N TYR A 113 13.74 18.95 16.37
CA TYR A 113 12.38 18.48 16.63
C TYR A 113 11.54 18.48 15.34
N LEU A 114 11.57 19.57 14.57
CA LEU A 114 10.87 19.67 13.28
C LEU A 114 11.34 18.57 12.33
N GLU A 115 12.64 18.30 12.32
CA GLU A 115 13.25 17.21 11.58
C GLU A 115 12.70 15.85 12.00
N THR A 116 12.78 15.51 13.28
CA THR A 116 12.26 14.25 13.86
C THR A 116 10.81 14.00 13.45
N HIS A 117 10.00 15.06 13.43
CA HIS A 117 8.57 15.01 13.13
C HIS A 117 8.22 15.18 11.65
N SER A 118 9.22 15.08 10.75
CA SER A 118 9.04 15.15 9.29
C SER A 118 8.45 16.47 8.78
N VAL A 119 8.58 17.56 9.55
CA VAL A 119 8.19 18.91 9.11
C VAL A 119 9.22 19.42 8.12
N ASN A 120 8.74 19.95 6.99
CA ASN A 120 9.60 20.45 5.93
C ASN A 120 10.07 21.87 6.26
N CYS A 121 11.37 22.10 6.44
CA CYS A 121 11.94 23.43 6.58
C CYS A 121 12.61 23.85 5.26
N VAL A 122 12.10 24.91 4.65
CA VAL A 122 12.60 25.46 3.41
C VAL A 122 13.11 26.87 3.66
N VAL A 123 14.37 27.15 3.33
CA VAL A 123 14.88 28.53 3.36
C VAL A 123 14.59 29.21 2.03
N TYR A 124 13.90 30.35 2.08
CA TYR A 124 13.68 31.18 0.91
C TYR A 124 14.90 32.08 0.67
N GLY A 125 15.79 31.65 -0.23
CA GLY A 125 17.05 32.31 -0.56
C GLY A 125 18.10 31.38 -1.17
N GLU A 126 19.23 31.96 -1.58
CA GLU A 126 20.34 31.21 -2.21
C GLU A 126 21.23 30.45 -1.22
N GLN A 127 21.28 30.88 0.05
CA GLN A 127 22.08 30.25 1.09
C GLN A 127 21.22 29.26 1.89
N ASN A 128 21.72 28.04 2.11
CA ASN A 128 21.05 27.06 2.96
C ASN A 128 21.42 27.25 4.44
N VAL A 129 21.01 28.38 5.02
CA VAL A 129 21.17 28.70 6.44
C VAL A 129 19.81 29.08 6.99
N PHE A 130 19.37 28.40 8.06
CA PHE A 130 18.09 28.67 8.68
C PHE A 130 18.17 30.02 9.44
N PRO A 131 17.24 30.96 9.24
CA PRO A 131 17.30 32.28 9.88
C PRO A 131 16.86 32.25 11.35
N SER A 132 17.36 33.21 12.14
CA SER A 132 17.03 33.40 13.56
C SER A 132 16.29 34.72 13.75
N PHE A 133 15.00 34.75 13.38
CA PHE A 133 14.04 35.87 13.49
C PHE A 133 14.56 37.26 13.05
N PHE A 134 15.43 37.89 13.86
CA PHE A 134 16.11 39.15 13.58
C PHE A 134 17.41 39.01 12.80
N THR A 135 18.00 37.83 12.68
CA THR A 135 19.25 37.62 11.92
C THR A 135 19.04 36.69 10.72
N ARG A 136 19.82 36.93 9.67
CA ARG A 136 19.76 36.13 8.43
C ARG A 136 20.44 34.76 8.57
N LYS A 137 21.14 34.50 9.68
CA LYS A 137 21.98 33.32 9.88
C LYS A 137 21.81 32.75 11.29
N SER A 138 21.74 31.43 11.38
CA SER A 138 21.96 30.65 12.60
C SER A 138 23.07 29.64 12.37
N ASP A 139 23.35 28.82 13.38
CA ASP A 139 24.24 27.66 13.32
C ASP A 139 23.60 26.44 12.63
N ARG A 140 22.33 26.53 12.22
CA ARG A 140 21.58 25.44 11.59
C ARG A 140 21.31 25.68 10.11
N LYS A 141 21.28 24.58 9.36
CA LYS A 141 20.86 24.54 7.95
C LYS A 141 19.42 24.04 7.87
N ALA A 142 18.71 24.38 6.80
CA ALA A 142 17.44 23.75 6.49
C ALA A 142 17.67 22.51 5.61
N GLN A 143 16.63 21.69 5.42
CA GLN A 143 16.75 20.51 4.55
C GLN A 143 16.89 20.92 3.07
N PHE A 144 16.37 22.10 2.71
CA PHE A 144 16.38 22.63 1.36
C PHE A 144 16.29 24.17 1.37
N ASN A 145 16.90 24.79 0.37
CA ASN A 145 16.77 26.22 0.11
C ASN A 145 16.42 26.46 -1.37
N THR A 146 15.69 27.53 -1.62
CA THR A 146 15.35 27.97 -2.97
C THR A 146 15.10 29.46 -3.04
N GLY A 147 15.58 30.11 -4.10
CA GLY A 147 15.21 31.48 -4.46
C GLY A 147 13.92 31.56 -5.30
N ARG A 148 13.29 30.42 -5.62
CA ARG A 148 12.17 30.33 -6.57
C ARG A 148 10.91 29.84 -5.88
N LEU A 149 9.87 30.67 -5.85
CA LEU A 149 8.58 30.28 -5.28
C LEU A 149 7.92 29.14 -6.06
N GLU A 150 8.22 28.99 -7.35
CA GLU A 150 7.72 27.90 -8.19
C GLU A 150 8.10 26.53 -7.64
N GLU A 151 9.33 26.38 -7.12
CA GLU A 151 9.77 25.13 -6.50
C GLU A 151 9.02 24.86 -5.19
N VAL A 152 8.72 25.91 -4.40
CA VAL A 152 7.92 25.79 -3.18
C VAL A 152 6.48 25.38 -3.51
N VAL A 153 5.89 25.96 -4.57
CA VAL A 153 4.55 25.57 -5.06
C VAL A 153 4.53 24.10 -5.49
N GLU A 154 5.52 23.69 -6.27
CA GLU A 154 5.64 22.31 -6.74
C GLU A 154 5.87 21.34 -5.58
N PHE A 155 6.64 21.76 -4.57
CA PHE A 155 6.85 21.02 -3.33
C PHE A 155 5.55 20.80 -2.58
N ILE A 156 4.79 21.86 -2.29
CA ILE A 156 3.49 21.77 -1.59
C ILE A 156 2.51 20.88 -2.37
N LYS A 157 2.43 21.05 -3.70
CA LYS A 157 1.57 20.22 -4.56
C LYS A 157 2.00 18.76 -4.56
N THR A 158 3.30 18.48 -4.63
CA THR A 158 3.85 17.12 -4.60
C THR A 158 3.57 16.45 -3.26
N SER A 159 3.86 17.12 -2.13
CA SER A 159 3.58 16.61 -0.79
C SER A 159 2.10 16.31 -0.57
N LYS A 160 1.21 17.19 -1.05
CA LYS A 160 -0.25 16.96 -1.01
C LYS A 160 -0.67 15.77 -1.86
N SER A 161 -0.12 15.61 -3.07
CA SER A 161 -0.42 14.48 -3.95
C SER A 161 0.06 13.13 -3.40
N LEU A 162 1.11 13.15 -2.59
CA LEU A 162 1.64 11.99 -1.87
C LEU A 162 0.90 11.71 -0.55
N GLY A 163 -0.08 12.56 -0.17
CA GLY A 163 -0.82 12.42 1.09
C GLY A 163 0.05 12.61 2.33
N LEU A 164 1.13 13.40 2.25
CA LEU A 164 1.99 13.68 3.40
C LEU A 164 1.28 14.64 4.37
N PRO A 165 1.04 14.25 5.63
CA PRO A 165 0.24 15.04 6.58
C PRO A 165 1.04 16.15 7.28
N TYR A 166 2.24 16.48 6.81
CA TYR A 166 3.16 17.37 7.51
C TYR A 166 3.13 18.80 6.93
N GLY A 167 3.26 19.79 7.82
CA GLY A 167 3.40 21.18 7.47
C GLY A 167 4.73 21.52 6.79
N THR A 168 4.81 22.73 6.26
CA THR A 168 6.04 23.29 5.66
C THR A 168 6.35 24.64 6.28
N VAL A 169 7.51 24.79 6.90
CA VAL A 169 8.06 26.07 7.33
C VAL A 169 8.85 26.67 6.17
N LEU A 170 8.34 27.74 5.56
CA LEU A 170 9.10 28.56 4.61
C LEU A 170 9.78 29.70 5.36
N ALA A 171 11.02 29.45 5.79
CA ALA A 171 11.83 30.39 6.54
C ALA A 171 12.40 31.48 5.61
N CYS A 172 11.99 32.71 5.84
CA CYS A 172 12.31 33.90 5.05
C CYS A 172 13.23 34.81 5.84
N PRO A 173 14.53 34.87 5.50
CA PRO A 173 15.48 35.74 6.19
C PRO A 173 15.03 37.20 6.17
N ILE A 174 15.27 37.93 7.26
CA ILE A 174 15.01 39.37 7.38
C ILE A 174 15.59 40.13 6.18
N PRO A 175 14.90 41.13 5.60
CA PRO A 175 15.42 41.89 4.46
C PRO A 175 16.82 42.47 4.71
N GLU A 176 17.71 42.39 3.71
CA GLU A 176 19.13 42.78 3.82
C GLU A 176 19.33 44.18 4.40
N LYS A 177 18.46 45.13 4.04
CA LYS A 177 18.51 46.52 4.50
C LYS A 177 18.35 46.69 6.02
N TYR A 178 17.78 45.70 6.73
CA TYR A 178 17.60 45.70 8.18
C TYR A 178 18.47 44.66 8.90
N ALA A 179 19.40 44.01 8.19
CA ALA A 179 20.23 42.95 8.78
C ALA A 179 21.17 43.48 9.88
N ALA A 180 21.73 44.68 9.69
CA ALA A 180 22.62 45.30 10.68
C ALA A 180 21.87 45.65 11.98
N ASP A 181 20.66 46.22 11.87
CA ASP A 181 19.80 46.47 13.02
C ASP A 181 19.40 45.17 13.71
N GLY A 182 19.14 44.13 12.91
CA GLY A 182 18.88 42.76 13.37
C GLY A 182 19.99 42.17 14.24
N ASP A 183 21.27 42.33 13.84
CA ASP A 183 22.42 41.87 14.62
C ASP A 183 22.56 42.62 15.95
N VAL A 184 22.21 43.91 15.98
CA VAL A 184 22.17 44.70 17.23
C VAL A 184 21.06 44.21 18.15
N ILE A 185 19.86 43.96 17.60
CA ILE A 185 18.72 43.43 18.35
C ILE A 185 19.04 42.04 18.91
N GLN A 186 19.69 41.17 18.14
CA GLN A 186 20.05 39.85 18.63
C GLN A 186 21.02 39.91 19.81
N LYS A 187 22.01 40.80 19.78
CA LYS A 187 22.90 41.01 20.95
C LYS A 187 22.14 41.50 22.18
N ALA A 188 21.15 42.37 22.00
CA ALA A 188 20.28 42.81 23.08
C ALA A 188 19.42 41.66 23.63
N ILE A 189 18.93 40.77 22.77
CA ILE A 189 18.19 39.56 23.18
C ILE A 189 19.10 38.61 23.95
N ASP A 190 20.31 38.33 23.46
CA ASP A 190 21.27 37.45 24.13
C ASP A 190 21.67 38.00 25.52
N GLN A 191 21.71 39.33 25.66
CA GLN A 191 21.89 39.97 26.96
C GLN A 191 20.65 39.84 27.84
N ALA A 192 19.45 40.13 27.33
CA ALA A 192 18.21 40.03 28.09
C ALA A 192 17.91 38.60 28.56
N VAL A 193 18.20 37.59 27.73
CA VAL A 193 18.07 36.16 28.10
C VAL A 193 19.06 35.82 29.22
N ARG A 194 20.31 36.28 29.15
CA ARG A 194 21.28 36.09 30.24
C ARG A 194 20.83 36.76 31.53
N GLU A 195 20.37 38.01 31.46
CA GLU A 195 19.83 38.74 32.62
C GLU A 195 18.61 38.04 33.22
N ALA A 196 17.72 37.49 32.39
CA ALA A 196 16.56 36.72 32.85
C ALA A 196 16.96 35.44 33.59
N ILE A 197 17.97 34.72 33.09
CA ILE A 197 18.53 33.52 33.72
C ILE A 197 19.20 33.87 35.05
N GLU A 198 20.03 34.91 35.09
CA GLU A 198 20.71 35.38 36.31
C GLU A 198 19.72 35.82 37.39
N GLN A 199 18.58 36.39 36.97
CA GLN A 199 17.50 36.84 37.87
C GLN A 199 16.47 35.74 38.18
N ASN A 200 16.65 34.50 37.70
CA ASN A 200 15.70 33.39 37.84
C ASN A 200 14.26 33.74 37.43
N ILE A 201 14.10 34.54 36.37
CA ILE A 201 12.79 34.85 35.81
C ILE A 201 12.29 33.61 35.07
N ALA A 202 11.07 33.14 35.37
CA ALA A 202 10.55 31.86 34.90
C ALA A 202 9.11 31.96 34.37
N SER A 203 8.73 30.99 33.52
CA SER A 203 7.37 30.82 33.00
C SER A 203 6.85 32.05 32.22
N GLN A 204 5.59 32.46 32.44
CA GLN A 204 4.91 33.48 31.63
C GLN A 204 5.50 34.89 31.75
N THR A 205 6.36 35.16 32.74
CA THR A 205 6.99 36.48 32.96
C THR A 205 8.30 36.68 32.19
N VAL A 206 8.90 35.59 31.67
CA VAL A 206 10.15 35.63 30.89
C VAL A 206 9.99 36.44 29.61
N THR A 207 8.92 36.18 28.86
CA THR A 207 8.71 36.86 27.56
C THR A 207 8.45 38.36 27.73
N PRO A 208 7.56 38.82 28.63
CA PRO A 208 7.40 40.25 28.92
C PRO A 208 8.69 40.92 29.39
N PHE A 209 9.47 40.27 30.26
CA PHE A 209 10.75 40.80 30.73
C PHE A 209 11.75 40.99 29.57
N ILE A 210 11.95 39.95 28.76
CA ILE A 210 12.88 40.02 27.62
C ILE A 210 12.44 41.11 26.65
N LEU A 211 11.15 41.21 26.33
CA LEU A 211 10.64 42.24 25.41
C LEU A 211 10.86 43.66 25.95
N ALA A 212 10.57 43.90 27.24
CA ALA A 212 10.81 45.19 27.87
C ALA A 212 12.32 45.54 27.84
N ARG A 213 13.17 44.58 28.19
CA ARG A 213 14.61 44.79 28.25
C ARG A 213 15.24 45.01 26.88
N VAL A 214 14.80 44.27 25.87
CA VAL A 214 15.22 44.47 24.48
C VAL A 214 14.78 45.85 23.97
N ASN A 215 13.59 46.31 24.33
CA ASN A 215 13.13 47.65 23.95
C ASN A 215 14.00 48.76 24.56
N GLU A 216 14.36 48.63 25.84
CA GLU A 216 15.32 49.53 26.51
C GLU A 216 16.69 49.52 25.84
N LEU A 217 17.24 48.33 25.56
CA LEU A 217 18.58 48.15 24.97
C LEU A 217 18.65 48.61 23.50
N THR A 218 17.53 48.58 22.78
CA THR A 218 17.46 48.93 21.34
C THR A 218 16.87 50.32 21.08
N GLN A 219 16.48 51.06 22.12
CA GLN A 219 15.85 52.39 22.03
C GLN A 219 14.70 52.44 21.01
N GLY A 220 13.90 51.36 20.90
CA GLY A 220 12.78 51.25 19.95
C GLY A 220 13.14 50.83 18.52
N ALA A 221 14.41 50.63 18.18
CA ALA A 221 14.83 50.15 16.83
C ALA A 221 14.29 48.76 16.46
N SER A 222 13.92 47.95 17.48
CA SER A 222 13.31 46.63 17.30
C SER A 222 11.95 46.68 16.60
N MET A 223 11.18 47.76 16.76
CA MET A 223 9.81 47.87 16.20
C MET A 223 9.82 47.99 14.67
N THR A 224 10.65 48.89 14.12
CA THR A 224 10.80 49.09 12.67
C THR A 224 11.25 47.81 11.97
N THR A 225 12.20 47.10 12.60
CA THR A 225 12.73 45.82 12.13
C THR A 225 11.66 44.72 12.16
N ASN A 226 10.83 44.69 13.21
CA ASN A 226 9.72 43.74 13.34
C ASN A 226 8.60 43.97 12.30
N ILE A 227 8.23 45.21 12.04
CA ILE A 227 7.25 45.53 10.98
C ILE A 227 7.77 45.07 9.62
N ALA A 228 9.04 45.36 9.32
CA ALA A 228 9.64 44.99 8.05
C ALA A 228 9.69 43.48 7.79
N LEU A 229 9.98 42.66 8.82
CA LEU A 229 9.98 41.21 8.66
C LEU A 229 8.56 40.67 8.45
N LEU A 230 7.56 41.23 9.16
CA LEU A 230 6.15 40.85 8.99
C LEU A 230 5.64 41.19 7.59
N GLU A 231 5.95 42.38 7.08
CA GLU A 231 5.62 42.80 5.71
C GLU A 231 6.27 41.87 4.67
N ASN A 232 7.54 41.50 4.88
CA ASN A 232 8.25 40.60 4.00
C ASN A 232 7.60 39.20 3.97
N ASN A 233 7.29 38.64 5.14
CA ASN A 233 6.66 37.33 5.26
C ASN A 233 5.25 37.33 4.64
N ALA A 234 4.45 38.37 4.91
CA ALA A 234 3.13 38.55 4.32
C ALA A 234 3.19 38.68 2.79
N SER A 235 4.17 39.44 2.26
CA SER A 235 4.40 39.59 0.82
C SER A 235 4.76 38.25 0.16
N ILE A 236 5.68 37.49 0.76
CA ILE A 236 6.08 36.17 0.26
C ILE A 236 4.90 35.19 0.31
N ALA A 237 4.16 35.14 1.42
CA ALA A 237 2.97 34.30 1.57
C ALA A 237 1.89 34.65 0.54
N GLY A 238 1.61 35.95 0.31
CA GLY A 238 0.65 36.39 -0.70
C GLY A 238 1.05 35.98 -2.12
N ARG A 239 2.33 36.11 -2.47
CA ARG A 239 2.86 35.64 -3.76
C ARG A 239 2.79 34.12 -3.91
N LEU A 240 3.07 33.38 -2.85
CA LEU A 240 2.99 31.92 -2.83
C LEU A 240 1.54 31.44 -2.97
N ALA A 241 0.61 32.03 -2.21
CA ALA A 241 -0.82 31.75 -2.30
C ALA A 241 -1.37 32.03 -3.70
N ALA A 242 -1.03 33.17 -4.31
CA ALA A 242 -1.45 33.49 -5.67
C ALA A 242 -1.00 32.44 -6.70
N LYS A 243 0.22 31.90 -6.57
CA LYS A 243 0.72 30.84 -7.46
C LYS A 243 0.10 29.46 -7.18
N LEU A 244 -0.30 29.18 -5.93
CA LEU A 244 -1.02 27.95 -5.59
C LEU A 244 -2.44 27.93 -6.18
N CYS A 245 -3.09 29.10 -6.26
CA CYS A 245 -4.42 29.26 -6.86
C CYS A 245 -4.43 29.24 -8.40
N ASP A 246 -3.29 29.49 -9.07
CA ASP A 246 -3.23 29.47 -10.53
C ASP A 246 -3.50 28.05 -11.06
N ARG A 247 -4.66 27.87 -11.71
CA ARG A 247 -5.11 26.60 -12.32
C ARG A 247 -4.42 26.31 -13.66
N ARG A 248 -3.59 27.22 -14.17
CA ARG A 248 -2.76 26.92 -15.34
C ARG A 248 -1.79 25.81 -14.96
N PRO A 249 -1.62 24.76 -15.80
CA PRO A 249 -0.52 23.83 -15.59
C PRO A 249 0.75 24.66 -15.51
N ILE A 250 1.53 24.49 -14.43
CA ILE A 250 2.84 25.12 -14.31
C ILE A 250 3.60 24.65 -15.54
N ALA A 251 3.75 25.55 -16.51
CA ALA A 251 4.52 25.28 -17.70
C ALA A 251 5.93 24.98 -17.19
N ILE A 252 6.35 23.72 -17.32
CA ILE A 252 7.76 23.35 -17.37
C ILE A 252 8.28 24.11 -18.58
N SER A 253 8.67 25.36 -18.37
CA SER A 253 9.14 26.24 -19.43
C SER A 253 10.40 25.61 -19.98
N GLN A 254 10.25 24.95 -21.13
CA GLN A 254 11.18 25.01 -22.25
C GLN A 254 12.64 25.30 -21.82
N MET A 255 13.30 24.31 -21.20
CA MET A 255 14.69 24.09 -21.56
C MET A 255 14.65 23.68 -23.04
N LYS A 256 15.13 24.59 -23.88
CA LYS A 256 15.12 24.53 -25.33
C LYS A 256 15.34 23.10 -25.83
N LYS A 257 14.46 22.68 -26.76
CA LYS A 257 14.68 21.60 -27.73
C LYS A 257 16.06 21.80 -28.37
N ASN A 258 17.08 21.14 -27.84
CA ASN A 258 18.32 20.84 -28.56
C ASN A 258 19.12 19.71 -27.88
N SER A 259 18.44 18.77 -27.23
CA SER A 259 19.05 17.53 -26.80
C SER A 259 18.02 16.40 -26.92
N SER A 260 18.38 15.41 -27.74
CA SER A 260 17.66 14.18 -28.06
C SER A 260 17.62 13.19 -26.89
N ILE A 261 17.30 13.66 -25.68
CA ILE A 261 17.24 12.83 -24.47
C ILE A 261 15.79 12.87 -23.95
N PRO A 262 15.10 11.73 -23.82
CA PRO A 262 13.73 11.68 -23.33
C PRO A 262 13.64 12.18 -21.89
N VAL A 263 12.66 13.03 -21.60
CA VAL A 263 12.37 13.53 -20.24
C VAL A 263 11.89 12.35 -19.39
N GLN A 264 12.75 11.83 -18.51
CA GLN A 264 12.36 10.78 -17.57
C GLN A 264 11.28 11.30 -16.58
N PRO A 265 10.22 10.51 -16.32
CA PRO A 265 9.18 10.86 -15.35
C PRO A 265 9.74 10.88 -13.91
N LYS A 266 9.09 11.64 -13.02
CA LYS A 266 9.38 11.65 -11.57
C LYS A 266 8.82 10.38 -10.94
N VAL A 267 9.64 9.34 -10.79
CA VAL A 267 9.16 8.00 -10.42
C VAL A 267 9.76 7.55 -9.10
N ILE A 268 8.89 7.14 -8.18
CA ILE A 268 9.27 6.29 -7.04
C ILE A 268 9.28 4.86 -7.55
N HIS A 269 10.39 4.15 -7.38
CA HIS A 269 10.50 2.75 -7.77
C HIS A 269 10.22 1.83 -6.57
N VAL A 270 9.22 0.97 -6.70
CA VAL A 270 8.94 -0.12 -5.75
C VAL A 270 9.35 -1.41 -6.44
N GLY A 271 10.51 -1.94 -6.05
CA GLY A 271 11.25 -2.97 -6.79
C GLY A 271 12.25 -2.36 -7.78
N LEU A 272 13.51 -2.76 -7.64
CA LEU A 272 14.61 -2.36 -8.53
C LEU A 272 15.12 -3.60 -9.27
N ASP A 273 15.44 -3.43 -10.55
CA ASP A 273 16.21 -4.40 -11.32
C ASP A 273 17.72 -4.18 -11.08
N ASP A 274 18.54 -5.11 -11.55
CA ASP A 274 20.00 -5.08 -11.34
C ASP A 274 20.64 -3.79 -11.86
N GLU A 275 20.20 -3.30 -13.03
CA GLU A 275 20.69 -2.04 -13.61
C GLU A 275 20.41 -0.83 -12.70
N LYS A 276 19.19 -0.72 -12.15
CA LYS A 276 18.85 0.37 -11.24
C LYS A 276 19.55 0.25 -9.89
N LEU A 277 19.77 -0.98 -9.39
CA LEU A 277 20.54 -1.22 -8.18
C LEU A 277 22.00 -0.80 -8.35
N GLU A 278 22.64 -1.18 -9.46
CA GLU A 278 23.99 -0.76 -9.79
C GLU A 278 24.09 0.77 -9.91
N LYS A 279 23.10 1.41 -10.53
CA LYS A 279 23.05 2.87 -10.61
C LYS A 279 22.94 3.53 -9.24
N LEU A 280 22.14 2.98 -8.33
CA LEU A 280 22.03 3.50 -6.96
C LEU A 280 23.35 3.31 -6.19
N ALA A 281 23.96 2.12 -6.29
CA ALA A 281 25.19 1.77 -5.59
C ALA A 281 26.42 2.55 -6.09
N SER A 282 26.50 2.83 -7.40
CA SER A 282 27.62 3.55 -8.03
C SER A 282 27.48 5.08 -8.00
N SER A 283 26.31 5.60 -7.62
CA SER A 283 26.06 7.04 -7.61
C SER A 283 26.76 7.73 -6.44
N GLN A 284 27.84 8.48 -6.73
CA GLN A 284 28.53 9.29 -5.72
C GLN A 284 27.68 10.42 -5.11
N ASN A 285 26.61 10.82 -5.80
CA ASN A 285 25.70 11.89 -5.38
C ASN A 285 24.34 11.35 -4.91
N ALA A 286 24.26 10.06 -4.52
CA ALA A 286 23.02 9.51 -4.00
C ALA A 286 22.66 10.21 -2.67
N VAL A 287 21.44 10.73 -2.59
CA VAL A 287 20.95 11.39 -1.37
C VAL A 287 20.21 10.39 -0.49
N LYS A 288 20.37 10.51 0.83
CA LYS A 288 19.57 9.75 1.80
C LYS A 288 18.21 10.45 1.94
N VAL A 289 17.12 9.71 1.71
CA VAL A 289 15.76 10.28 1.60
C VAL A 289 14.88 9.78 2.75
N SER A 290 14.64 10.62 3.75
CA SER A 290 13.55 10.46 4.72
C SER A 290 12.24 10.98 4.15
N THR A 291 11.13 10.76 4.85
CA THR A 291 9.75 11.01 4.36
C THR A 291 9.56 12.44 3.87
N ARG A 292 10.17 13.39 4.59
CA ARG A 292 10.21 14.83 4.27
C ARG A 292 11.02 15.17 3.00
N GLU A 293 12.09 14.41 2.71
CA GLU A 293 12.92 14.67 1.52
C GLU A 293 12.32 14.12 0.22
N ILE A 294 11.30 13.24 0.28
CA ILE A 294 10.72 12.57 -0.91
C ILE A 294 10.34 13.60 -1.99
N ALA A 295 9.58 14.63 -1.62
CA ALA A 295 9.10 15.63 -2.58
C ALA A 295 10.26 16.42 -3.21
N LYS A 296 11.25 16.82 -2.41
CA LYS A 296 12.47 17.53 -2.88
C LYS A 296 13.24 16.68 -3.89
N THR A 297 13.51 15.42 -3.55
CA THR A 297 14.28 14.50 -4.41
C THR A 297 13.56 14.27 -5.74
N LEU A 298 12.23 14.11 -5.73
CA LEU A 298 11.43 13.97 -6.95
C LEU A 298 11.44 15.24 -7.81
N ILE A 299 11.37 16.42 -7.20
CA ILE A 299 11.41 17.72 -7.91
C ILE A 299 12.76 17.92 -8.59
N ARG A 300 13.84 17.68 -7.86
CA ARG A 300 15.21 17.85 -8.34
C ARG A 300 15.70 16.71 -9.24
N LYS A 301 14.94 15.60 -9.30
CA LYS A 301 15.31 14.37 -10.03
C LYS A 301 16.64 13.79 -9.56
N GLU A 302 16.87 13.85 -8.25
CA GLU A 302 18.06 13.30 -7.61
C GLU A 302 17.91 11.77 -7.47
N VAL A 303 19.03 11.04 -7.53
CA VAL A 303 19.07 9.62 -7.16
C VAL A 303 19.05 9.55 -5.63
N GLY A 304 18.09 8.82 -5.06
CA GLY A 304 17.90 8.78 -3.61
C GLY A 304 17.70 7.38 -3.06
N GLY A 305 18.42 7.05 -1.97
CA GLY A 305 18.19 5.85 -1.17
C GLY A 305 17.24 6.15 -0.01
N THR A 306 16.13 5.44 0.08
CA THR A 306 15.09 5.68 1.10
C THR A 306 15.49 5.17 2.48
N THR A 307 15.19 5.93 3.53
CA THR A 307 15.29 5.46 4.93
C THR A 307 14.20 4.45 5.26
N VAL A 308 14.22 3.88 6.46
CA VAL A 308 13.14 3.01 6.96
C VAL A 308 11.81 3.79 6.97
N ALA A 309 11.77 5.03 7.47
CA ALA A 309 10.58 5.87 7.45
C ALA A 309 9.99 6.04 6.02
N SER A 310 10.80 6.47 5.05
CA SER A 310 10.34 6.62 3.65
C SER A 310 9.87 5.29 3.07
N THR A 311 10.62 4.22 3.33
CA THR A 311 10.32 2.88 2.81
C THR A 311 9.00 2.37 3.37
N MET A 312 8.72 2.56 4.66
CA MET A 312 7.43 2.24 5.28
C MET A 312 6.28 2.96 4.60
N LYS A 313 6.41 4.28 4.40
CA LYS A 313 5.37 5.10 3.77
C LYS A 313 5.05 4.62 2.36
N ILE A 314 6.11 4.40 1.57
CA ILE A 314 6.00 3.95 0.17
C ILE A 314 5.45 2.52 0.12
N ALA A 315 5.93 1.62 0.98
CA ALA A 315 5.46 0.25 1.09
C ALA A 315 3.96 0.21 1.41
N HIS A 316 3.52 0.96 2.42
CA HIS A 316 2.11 1.03 2.80
C HIS A 316 1.24 1.55 1.66
N ALA A 317 1.66 2.63 0.99
CA ALA A 317 0.97 3.16 -0.18
C ALA A 317 0.89 2.16 -1.35
N ALA A 318 1.88 1.27 -1.47
CA ALA A 318 1.91 0.18 -2.45
C ALA A 318 1.16 -1.10 -1.99
N GLY A 319 0.55 -1.11 -0.80
CA GLY A 319 -0.12 -2.28 -0.24
C GLY A 319 0.82 -3.36 0.31
N ILE A 320 2.09 -3.03 0.52
CA ILE A 320 3.10 -3.93 1.11
C ILE A 320 3.07 -3.77 2.63
N SER A 321 2.79 -4.87 3.33
CA SER A 321 2.63 -4.89 4.79
C SER A 321 3.88 -5.33 5.57
N VAL A 322 4.93 -5.78 4.88
CA VAL A 322 6.17 -6.25 5.49
C VAL A 322 7.36 -5.83 4.63
N PHE A 323 8.43 -5.35 5.26
CA PHE A 323 9.74 -5.31 4.61
C PHE A 323 10.86 -5.61 5.60
N ALA A 324 12.04 -5.90 5.08
CA ALA A 324 13.24 -6.16 5.87
C ALA A 324 14.25 -5.02 5.76
N THR A 325 14.93 -4.75 6.86
CA THR A 325 16.08 -3.85 6.93
C THR A 325 17.15 -4.49 7.80
N GLY A 326 18.33 -3.90 7.80
CA GLY A 326 19.35 -4.30 8.75
C GLY A 326 18.92 -3.96 10.18
N GLY A 327 18.76 -2.68 10.45
CA GLY A 327 18.43 -2.15 11.77
C GLY A 327 17.68 -0.84 11.62
N ILE A 328 16.67 -0.62 12.47
CA ILE A 328 15.94 0.65 12.48
C ILE A 328 16.82 1.77 13.06
N GLY A 329 16.54 3.02 12.69
CA GLY A 329 16.98 4.15 13.49
C GLY A 329 16.30 4.17 14.85
N GLY A 330 16.70 5.09 15.71
CA GLY A 330 16.21 5.14 17.09
C GLY A 330 16.58 6.44 17.78
N VAL A 331 16.56 6.42 19.11
CA VAL A 331 16.99 7.52 19.95
C VAL A 331 18.51 7.55 19.99
N HIS A 332 19.14 8.69 19.71
CA HIS A 332 20.59 8.81 19.78
C HIS A 332 21.06 8.94 21.24
N ARG A 333 22.30 8.55 21.51
CA ARG A 333 22.92 8.75 22.83
C ARG A 333 23.09 10.25 23.06
N GLY A 334 22.66 10.75 24.22
CA GLY A 334 22.60 12.19 24.52
C GLY A 334 21.34 12.92 24.01
N ALA A 335 20.35 12.19 23.46
CA ALA A 335 19.10 12.78 22.95
C ALA A 335 18.25 13.48 24.02
N ASP A 336 18.51 13.24 25.31
CA ASP A 336 17.92 14.01 26.41
C ASP A 336 18.30 15.50 26.34
N GLN A 337 19.47 15.82 25.77
CA GLN A 337 19.92 17.19 25.57
C GLN A 337 19.70 17.64 24.12
N THR A 338 19.99 16.78 23.15
CA THR A 338 20.03 17.17 21.73
C THR A 338 18.69 17.01 21.01
N PHE A 339 17.80 16.14 21.51
CA PHE A 339 16.56 15.73 20.85
C PHE A 339 16.76 15.04 19.48
N ASP A 340 17.97 14.53 19.22
CA ASP A 340 18.31 13.73 18.02
C ASP A 340 17.63 12.35 18.08
N ILE A 341 16.47 12.25 17.45
CA ILE A 341 15.62 11.05 17.43
C ILE A 341 15.23 10.74 15.98
N SER A 342 15.45 9.49 15.56
CA SER A 342 15.14 9.09 14.20
C SER A 342 13.65 9.20 13.86
N ALA A 343 13.35 9.76 12.69
CA ALA A 343 12.02 9.76 12.09
C ALA A 343 11.44 8.35 11.85
N ASP A 344 12.29 7.30 11.86
CA ASP A 344 11.84 5.90 11.77
C ASP A 344 10.85 5.55 12.90
N LEU A 345 11.09 6.05 14.12
CA LEU A 345 10.22 5.79 15.28
C LEU A 345 8.86 6.49 15.13
N GLN A 346 8.89 7.72 14.62
CA GLN A 346 7.68 8.48 14.32
C GLN A 346 6.84 7.82 13.22
N GLU A 347 7.48 7.29 12.18
CA GLU A 347 6.77 6.57 11.12
C GLU A 347 6.18 5.25 11.61
N LEU A 348 6.92 4.50 12.45
CA LEU A 348 6.42 3.29 13.11
C LEU A 348 5.14 3.53 13.92
N SER A 349 4.97 4.72 14.50
CA SER A 349 3.76 5.08 15.25
C SER A 349 2.54 5.42 14.38
N LYS A 350 2.71 5.50 13.05
CA LYS A 350 1.69 6.05 12.14
C LYS A 350 1.42 5.18 10.90
N THR A 351 2.29 4.22 10.61
CA THR A 351 2.19 3.40 9.40
C THR A 351 2.18 1.92 9.75
N PRO A 352 1.08 1.18 9.44
CA PRO A 352 0.89 -0.21 9.83
C PRO A 352 1.66 -1.16 8.89
N VAL A 353 2.99 -1.10 8.97
CA VAL A 353 3.93 -1.97 8.26
C VAL A 353 4.80 -2.68 9.30
N CYS A 354 4.99 -3.99 9.11
CA CYS A 354 5.92 -4.78 9.91
C CYS A 354 7.34 -4.62 9.37
N VAL A 355 8.25 -4.15 10.21
CA VAL A 355 9.67 -3.97 9.91
C VAL A 355 10.43 -5.11 10.55
N VAL A 356 10.98 -5.99 9.72
CA VAL A 356 11.86 -7.08 10.17
C VAL A 356 13.29 -6.55 10.21
N CYS A 357 13.90 -6.51 11.39
CA CYS A 357 15.23 -5.93 11.58
C CYS A 357 16.00 -6.66 12.68
N SER A 358 17.29 -6.42 12.83
CA SER A 358 18.10 -6.93 13.94
C SER A 358 18.11 -5.98 15.14
N GLY A 359 16.97 -5.35 15.42
CA GLY A 359 16.83 -4.33 16.45
C GLY A 359 17.22 -2.94 15.95
N VAL A 360 17.83 -2.15 16.83
CA VAL A 360 18.25 -0.76 16.56
C VAL A 360 19.75 -0.72 16.26
N LYS A 361 20.18 0.16 15.36
CA LYS A 361 21.61 0.31 15.02
C LYS A 361 22.46 0.53 16.27
N SER A 362 23.63 -0.12 16.34
CA SER A 362 24.52 -0.16 17.51
C SER A 362 25.01 1.19 18.06
N ILE A 363 24.95 2.26 17.26
CA ILE A 363 25.35 3.62 17.66
C ILE A 363 24.31 4.34 18.54
N LEU A 364 23.12 3.74 18.70
CA LEU A 364 21.95 4.35 19.32
C LEU A 364 21.83 4.00 20.81
N ASP A 365 20.87 4.64 21.47
CA ASP A 365 20.47 4.38 22.85
C ASP A 365 19.31 3.37 22.85
N ILE A 366 19.63 2.11 23.09
CA ILE A 366 18.64 1.00 23.07
C ILE A 366 17.59 1.17 24.16
N PRO A 367 17.96 1.42 25.44
CA PRO A 367 16.98 1.72 26.49
C PRO A 367 15.97 2.78 26.09
N LYS A 368 16.42 3.96 25.67
CA LYS A 368 15.50 5.04 25.30
C LYS A 368 14.69 4.72 24.06
N THR A 369 15.25 3.96 23.11
CA THR A 369 14.51 3.59 21.89
C THR A 369 13.36 2.63 22.20
N VAL A 370 13.58 1.61 23.05
CA VAL A 370 12.52 0.67 23.43
C VAL A 370 11.40 1.39 24.19
N GLU A 371 11.74 2.26 25.14
CA GLU A 371 10.77 3.09 25.88
C GLU A 371 9.98 4.02 24.94
N TYR A 372 10.66 4.58 23.93
CA TYR A 372 10.01 5.44 22.93
C TYR A 372 8.98 4.67 22.09
N LEU A 373 9.33 3.47 21.64
CA LEU A 373 8.44 2.57 20.89
C LEU A 373 7.21 2.21 21.73
N GLU A 374 7.41 1.89 23.02
CA GLU A 374 6.33 1.60 23.96
C GLU A 374 5.40 2.80 24.15
N THR A 375 5.97 3.99 24.40
CA THR A 375 5.22 5.25 24.56
C THR A 375 4.34 5.55 23.34
N HIS A 376 4.79 5.20 22.15
CA HIS A 376 4.08 5.45 20.89
C HIS A 376 3.24 4.25 20.40
N SER A 377 2.98 3.27 21.26
CA SER A 377 2.15 2.09 20.96
C SER A 377 2.64 1.26 19.78
N VAL A 378 3.94 1.30 19.48
CA VAL A 378 4.53 0.46 18.43
C VAL A 378 4.72 -0.94 18.99
N ASN A 379 4.19 -1.94 18.28
CA ASN A 379 4.36 -3.34 18.68
C ASN A 379 5.83 -3.73 18.52
N CYS A 380 6.47 -4.18 19.60
CA CYS A 380 7.86 -4.60 19.57
C CYS A 380 7.97 -6.07 19.97
N VAL A 381 8.39 -6.92 19.03
CA VAL A 381 8.39 -8.38 19.15
C VAL A 381 9.78 -8.94 18.87
N VAL A 382 10.34 -9.71 19.80
CA VAL A 382 11.57 -10.47 19.53
C VAL A 382 11.24 -11.80 18.86
N TYR A 383 11.86 -12.06 17.72
CA TYR A 383 11.75 -13.35 17.04
C TYR A 383 12.78 -14.34 17.59
N GLY A 384 12.34 -15.24 18.46
CA GLY A 384 13.17 -16.22 19.15
C GLY A 384 12.56 -16.71 20.47
N GLU A 385 13.24 -17.65 21.13
CA GLU A 385 12.76 -18.26 22.38
C GLU A 385 12.93 -17.36 23.61
N GLN A 386 13.88 -16.42 23.57
CA GLN A 386 14.17 -15.51 24.66
C GLN A 386 13.71 -14.09 24.31
N ASN A 387 13.03 -13.42 25.25
CA ASN A 387 12.70 -12.00 25.12
C ASN A 387 13.90 -11.13 25.50
N VAL A 388 14.90 -11.08 24.62
CA VAL A 388 16.06 -10.19 24.73
C VAL A 388 16.15 -9.39 23.43
N PHE A 389 16.05 -8.07 23.54
CA PHE A 389 16.07 -7.22 22.36
C PHE A 389 17.48 -7.19 21.75
N PRO A 390 17.65 -7.44 20.44
CA PRO A 390 18.96 -7.46 19.81
C PRO A 390 19.56 -6.06 19.62
N SER A 391 20.88 -5.98 19.71
CA SER A 391 21.69 -4.76 19.55
C SER A 391 22.39 -4.76 18.19
N PHE A 392 21.65 -5.02 17.12
CA PHE A 392 22.14 -5.09 15.73
C PHE A 392 23.21 -6.17 15.53
N PHE A 393 24.49 -5.87 15.75
CA PHE A 393 25.59 -6.83 15.70
C PHE A 393 25.60 -7.82 16.87
N THR A 394 24.92 -7.52 17.97
CA THR A 394 24.90 -8.36 19.16
C THR A 394 23.54 -9.01 19.36
N ARG A 395 23.52 -10.32 19.66
CA ARG A 395 22.27 -11.05 19.95
C ARG A 395 21.60 -10.62 21.25
N LYS A 396 22.33 -9.94 22.15
CA LYS A 396 21.86 -9.58 23.49
C LYS A 396 22.05 -8.08 23.75
N SER A 397 21.07 -7.48 24.41
CA SER A 397 21.18 -6.19 25.08
C SER A 397 20.71 -6.34 26.55
N ASP A 398 20.74 -5.26 27.30
CA ASP A 398 20.17 -5.16 28.65
C ASP A 398 18.64 -4.97 28.64
N ARG A 399 18.00 -4.96 27.47
CA ARG A 399 16.57 -4.66 27.29
C ARG A 399 15.78 -5.85 26.74
N LYS A 400 14.49 -5.84 27.07
CA LYS A 400 13.49 -6.78 26.53
C LYS A 400 12.54 -6.01 25.62
N ALA A 401 11.92 -6.70 24.68
CA ALA A 401 10.76 -6.16 23.99
C ALA A 401 9.49 -6.41 24.82
N GLN A 402 8.33 -5.98 24.31
CA GLN A 402 7.05 -6.24 24.95
C GLN A 402 6.78 -7.75 25.08
N PHE A 403 7.11 -8.52 24.03
CA PHE A 403 7.03 -9.98 24.05
C PHE A 403 7.95 -10.62 23.01
N ASN A 404 8.07 -11.95 23.06
CA ASN A 404 8.83 -12.74 22.08
C ASN A 404 7.99 -13.90 21.54
N THR A 405 8.33 -14.36 20.34
CA THR A 405 7.75 -15.57 19.76
C THR A 405 8.72 -16.27 18.82
N GLY A 406 8.70 -17.60 18.82
CA GLY A 406 9.38 -18.42 17.81
C GLY A 406 8.51 -18.74 16.59
N ARG A 407 7.26 -18.26 16.56
CA ARG A 407 6.24 -18.65 15.58
C ARG A 407 5.77 -17.44 14.79
N LEU A 408 5.99 -17.47 13.48
CA LEU A 408 5.54 -16.38 12.60
C LEU A 408 4.02 -16.29 12.52
N GLU A 409 3.29 -17.37 12.82
CA GLU A 409 1.82 -17.40 12.87
C GLU A 409 1.27 -16.40 13.90
N GLU A 410 1.91 -16.29 15.07
CA GLU A 410 1.48 -15.34 16.10
C GLU A 410 1.72 -13.88 15.66
N VAL A 411 2.80 -13.64 14.91
CA VAL A 411 3.07 -12.34 14.29
C VAL A 411 2.03 -12.01 13.19
N VAL A 412 1.60 -13.00 12.41
CA VAL A 412 0.52 -12.85 11.41
C VAL A 412 -0.78 -12.47 12.09
N GLU A 413 -1.16 -13.18 13.16
CA GLU A 413 -2.38 -12.89 13.92
C GLU A 413 -2.34 -11.49 14.54
N LEU A 414 -1.21 -11.08 15.09
CA LEU A 414 -0.99 -9.72 15.60
C LEU A 414 -1.23 -8.67 14.51
N ILE A 415 -0.60 -8.82 13.35
CA ILE A 415 -0.73 -7.87 12.22
C ILE A 415 -2.17 -7.84 11.71
N LYS A 416 -2.81 -9.00 11.55
CA LYS A 416 -4.21 -9.10 11.08
C LYS A 416 -5.19 -8.50 12.08
N THR A 417 -4.98 -8.70 13.37
CA THR A 417 -5.82 -8.14 14.44
C THR A 417 -5.65 -6.63 14.56
N SER A 418 -4.40 -6.14 14.49
CA SER A 418 -4.13 -4.69 14.46
C SER A 418 -4.85 -4.02 13.27
N LYS A 419 -4.75 -4.65 12.09
CA LYS A 419 -5.43 -4.19 10.87
C LYS A 419 -6.96 -4.23 10.98
N SER A 420 -7.54 -5.29 11.55
CA SER A 420 -9.01 -5.42 11.69
C SER A 420 -9.61 -4.42 12.69
N LEU A 421 -8.82 -3.99 13.68
CA LEU A 421 -9.17 -2.93 14.61
C LEU A 421 -8.93 -1.51 14.06
N GLY A 422 -8.34 -1.39 12.86
CA GLY A 422 -8.02 -0.10 12.25
C GLY A 422 -6.89 0.66 12.97
N LEU A 423 -6.02 -0.04 13.70
CA LEU A 423 -4.91 0.59 14.42
C LEU A 423 -3.81 1.05 13.44
N PRO A 424 -3.31 2.28 13.55
CA PRO A 424 -2.35 2.84 12.59
C PRO A 424 -0.88 2.48 12.93
N TYR A 425 -0.64 1.57 13.87
CA TYR A 425 0.69 1.31 14.42
C TYR A 425 1.43 0.22 13.63
N GLY A 426 2.71 0.46 13.38
CA GLY A 426 3.63 -0.53 12.83
C GLY A 426 4.05 -1.59 13.86
N THR A 427 4.80 -2.57 13.36
CA THR A 427 5.36 -3.65 14.18
C THR A 427 6.86 -3.75 13.93
N VAL A 428 7.67 -3.76 14.98
CA VAL A 428 9.09 -4.12 14.92
C VAL A 428 9.20 -5.61 15.25
N LEU A 429 9.60 -6.41 14.25
CA LEU A 429 9.99 -7.81 14.47
C LEU A 429 11.51 -7.88 14.55
N ALA A 430 12.02 -7.89 15.78
CA ALA A 430 13.44 -7.86 16.08
C ALA A 430 14.05 -9.28 16.04
N CYS A 431 14.89 -9.53 15.05
CA CYS A 431 15.53 -10.81 14.74
C CYS A 431 17.04 -10.75 15.07
N PRO A 432 17.50 -11.46 16.12
CA PRO A 432 18.92 -11.48 16.47
C PRO A 432 19.80 -11.99 15.31
N ILE A 433 21.00 -11.40 15.17
CA ILE A 433 22.01 -11.84 14.19
C ILE A 433 22.26 -13.36 14.30
N PRO A 434 22.39 -14.13 13.19
CA PRO A 434 22.58 -15.58 13.27
C PRO A 434 23.75 -16.01 14.18
N GLU A 435 23.58 -17.10 14.93
CA GLU A 435 24.54 -17.58 15.95
C GLU A 435 25.98 -17.71 15.42
N LYS A 436 26.14 -18.16 14.16
CA LYS A 436 27.44 -18.30 13.49
C LYS A 436 28.24 -17.00 13.34
N TYR A 437 27.60 -15.83 13.46
CA TYR A 437 28.23 -14.50 13.38
C TYR A 437 28.24 -13.75 14.71
N ALA A 438 27.77 -14.37 15.80
CA ALA A 438 27.63 -13.69 17.10
C ALA A 438 28.98 -13.23 17.68
N ALA A 439 30.03 -14.05 17.56
CA ALA A 439 31.36 -13.73 18.07
C ALA A 439 31.98 -12.51 17.35
N ASP A 440 31.85 -12.44 16.03
CA ASP A 440 32.31 -11.31 15.24
C ASP A 440 31.52 -10.04 15.61
N GLY A 441 30.21 -10.19 15.82
CA GLY A 441 29.33 -9.13 16.25
C GLY A 441 29.68 -8.54 17.63
N ASP A 442 30.08 -9.37 18.59
CA ASP A 442 30.54 -8.92 19.91
C ASP A 442 31.81 -8.06 19.83
N VAL A 443 32.73 -8.39 18.92
CA VAL A 443 33.95 -7.61 18.67
C VAL A 443 33.61 -6.24 18.08
N ILE A 444 32.73 -6.22 17.07
CA ILE A 444 32.27 -4.99 16.42
C ILE A 444 31.56 -4.09 17.44
N GLN A 445 30.68 -4.64 18.28
CA GLN A 445 29.94 -3.86 19.27
C GLN A 445 30.88 -3.17 20.28
N LYS A 446 31.90 -3.88 20.79
CA LYS A 446 32.90 -3.28 21.69
C LYS A 446 33.65 -2.11 21.04
N ALA A 447 33.99 -2.24 19.76
CA ALA A 447 34.62 -1.16 19.01
C ALA A 447 33.66 0.05 18.85
N ILE A 448 32.38 -0.21 18.58
CA ILE A 448 31.35 0.85 18.49
C ILE A 448 31.19 1.57 19.83
N ASP A 449 31.11 0.85 20.94
CA ASP A 449 30.93 1.47 22.26
C ASP A 449 32.15 2.29 22.70
N GLN A 450 33.35 1.91 22.27
CA GLN A 450 34.54 2.73 22.44
C GLN A 450 34.51 3.96 21.52
N ALA A 451 34.23 3.80 20.22
CA ALA A 451 34.16 4.89 19.25
C ALA A 451 33.11 5.95 19.63
N VAL A 452 31.95 5.52 20.13
CA VAL A 452 30.90 6.43 20.58
C VAL A 452 31.33 7.20 21.84
N ARG A 453 31.98 6.55 22.81
CA ARG A 453 32.52 7.25 23.98
C ARG A 453 33.54 8.31 23.59
N GLU A 454 34.46 7.97 22.69
CA GLU A 454 35.44 8.92 22.18
C GLU A 454 34.80 10.07 21.39
N ALA A 455 33.72 9.80 20.63
CA ALA A 455 32.97 10.84 19.93
C ALA A 455 32.35 11.85 20.90
N ILE A 456 31.77 11.36 22.00
CA ILE A 456 31.17 12.19 23.05
C ILE A 456 32.26 13.00 23.77
N GLU A 457 33.37 12.37 24.17
CA GLU A 457 34.50 13.05 24.83
C GLU A 457 35.11 14.16 23.94
N GLN A 458 35.10 13.97 22.63
CA GLN A 458 35.60 14.95 21.65
C GLN A 458 34.54 15.96 21.18
N ASN A 459 33.32 15.93 21.74
CA ASN A 459 32.18 16.77 21.34
C ASN A 459 31.89 16.72 19.83
N ILE A 460 32.03 15.55 19.20
CA ILE A 460 31.69 15.34 17.80
C ILE A 460 30.17 15.21 17.69
N ALA A 461 29.54 16.09 16.91
CA ALA A 461 28.08 16.20 16.84
C ALA A 461 27.52 16.15 15.41
N SER A 462 26.21 15.88 15.31
CA SER A 462 25.44 15.92 14.06
C SER A 462 25.99 14.99 12.96
N GLN A 463 26.05 15.47 11.71
CA GLN A 463 26.45 14.70 10.52
C GLN A 463 27.89 14.16 10.58
N SER A 464 28.72 14.65 11.50
CA SER A 464 30.11 14.20 11.70
C SER A 464 30.24 12.96 12.58
N VAL A 465 29.19 12.59 13.33
CA VAL A 465 29.20 11.46 14.27
C VAL A 465 29.34 10.13 13.54
N THR A 466 28.51 9.87 12.53
CA THR A 466 28.53 8.59 11.81
C THR A 466 29.85 8.35 11.06
N PRO A 467 30.40 9.32 10.28
CA PRO A 467 31.71 9.14 9.66
C PRO A 467 32.83 8.91 10.67
N PHE A 468 32.82 9.63 11.80
CA PHE A 468 33.80 9.44 12.86
C PHE A 468 33.71 8.03 13.47
N ILE A 469 32.51 7.58 13.86
CA ILE A 469 32.32 6.26 14.45
C ILE A 469 32.77 5.18 13.46
N LEU A 470 32.39 5.26 12.19
CA LEU A 470 32.79 4.27 11.18
C LEU A 470 34.31 4.22 11.00
N ALA A 471 34.98 5.38 10.90
CA ALA A 471 36.43 5.44 10.81
C ALA A 471 37.09 4.83 12.05
N ARG A 472 36.58 5.17 13.24
CA ARG A 472 37.16 4.74 14.49
C ARG A 472 36.93 3.26 14.80
N VAL A 473 35.76 2.72 14.46
CA VAL A 473 35.46 1.28 14.53
C VAL A 473 36.42 0.50 13.62
N ASN A 474 36.73 1.03 12.43
CA ASN A 474 37.68 0.40 11.52
C ASN A 474 39.10 0.35 12.11
N GLU A 475 39.54 1.40 12.80
CA GLU A 475 40.81 1.41 13.53
C GLU A 475 40.83 0.43 14.72
N LEU A 476 39.76 0.44 15.53
CA LEU A 476 39.64 -0.34 16.77
C LEU A 476 39.50 -1.83 16.53
N THR A 477 38.87 -2.22 15.42
CA THR A 477 38.74 -3.63 15.03
C THR A 477 40.04 -4.18 14.41
N GLN A 478 41.08 -3.35 14.26
CA GLN A 478 42.44 -3.68 13.78
C GLN A 478 42.47 -4.68 12.61
N GLY A 479 41.49 -4.62 11.72
CA GLY A 479 41.33 -5.60 10.66
C GLY A 479 41.45 -7.04 11.09
N ALA A 480 40.72 -7.46 12.13
CA ALA A 480 40.72 -8.78 12.76
C ALA A 480 40.93 -9.96 11.78
N SER A 481 42.19 -10.19 11.45
CA SER A 481 42.78 -11.25 10.65
C SER A 481 44.06 -11.64 11.37
N MET A 482 43.90 -12.41 12.44
CA MET A 482 45.02 -13.17 13.01
C MET A 482 44.68 -14.64 13.27
N ALA A 483 43.56 -15.16 12.75
CA ALA A 483 43.24 -16.60 12.84
C ALA A 483 43.01 -17.31 11.50
N THR A 484 42.62 -16.65 10.40
CA THR A 484 42.38 -17.33 9.12
C THR A 484 42.62 -16.38 7.93
N SER A 485 43.51 -16.78 7.02
CA SER A 485 43.84 -16.16 5.72
C SER A 485 44.97 -15.11 5.67
N LYS A 486 45.89 -15.31 4.72
CA LYS A 486 47.07 -14.48 4.41
C LYS A 486 46.72 -13.41 3.36
N ASN A 487 45.94 -12.38 3.70
CA ASN A 487 45.72 -11.25 2.77
C ASN A 487 45.39 -9.94 3.53
N PRO A 488 46.09 -8.81 3.32
CA PRO A 488 45.96 -7.59 4.15
C PRO A 488 44.73 -6.69 3.84
N LEU A 489 43.58 -7.25 3.45
CA LEU A 489 42.35 -6.50 3.10
C LEU A 489 41.10 -6.92 3.92
N VAL A 490 41.25 -7.46 5.13
CA VAL A 490 40.18 -8.23 5.83
C VAL A 490 39.26 -7.38 6.73
N SER A 491 39.60 -6.14 7.10
CA SER A 491 38.80 -5.31 8.03
C SER A 491 37.41 -4.93 7.51
N ILE A 492 37.35 -4.47 6.25
CA ILE A 492 36.09 -4.07 5.59
C ILE A 492 35.18 -5.29 5.40
N HIS A 493 35.77 -6.48 5.31
CA HIS A 493 35.05 -7.72 5.07
C HIS A 493 34.25 -8.17 6.29
N LEU A 494 34.77 -8.10 7.52
CA LEU A 494 34.05 -8.63 8.70
C LEU A 494 32.77 -7.84 9.03
N PHE A 495 32.84 -6.51 8.98
CA PHE A 495 31.69 -5.61 9.17
C PHE A 495 30.66 -5.81 8.06
N SER A 496 31.10 -5.82 6.80
CA SER A 496 30.25 -6.04 5.63
C SER A 496 29.60 -7.43 5.63
N PHE A 497 30.33 -8.49 5.99
CA PHE A 497 29.79 -9.85 6.06
C PHE A 497 28.73 -10.00 7.15
N SER A 498 28.94 -9.39 8.31
CA SER A 498 27.95 -9.41 9.40
C SER A 498 26.69 -8.63 9.03
N ASP A 499 26.85 -7.46 8.39
CA ASP A 499 25.75 -6.64 7.85
C ASP A 499 24.96 -7.35 6.74
N ILE A 500 25.65 -8.02 5.80
CA ILE A 500 24.98 -8.80 4.75
C ILE A 500 24.24 -9.98 5.37
N ALA A 501 24.87 -10.72 6.28
CA ALA A 501 24.27 -11.89 6.90
C ALA A 501 23.02 -11.56 7.72
N LEU A 502 23.03 -10.44 8.46
CA LEU A 502 21.85 -10.02 9.21
C LEU A 502 20.73 -9.58 8.25
N LEU A 503 21.05 -8.88 7.16
CA LEU A 503 20.07 -8.45 6.17
C LEU A 503 19.45 -9.64 5.42
N GLU A 504 20.26 -10.63 5.03
CA GLU A 504 19.80 -11.89 4.42
C GLU A 504 18.86 -12.65 5.36
N ASN A 505 19.21 -12.73 6.64
CA ASN A 505 18.37 -13.36 7.66
C ASN A 505 17.02 -12.63 7.81
N ASN A 506 17.06 -11.31 7.91
CA ASN A 506 15.85 -10.49 8.05
C ASN A 506 14.98 -10.55 6.79
N ALA A 507 15.58 -10.53 5.60
CA ALA A 507 14.89 -10.69 4.32
C ALA A 507 14.23 -12.06 4.20
N SER A 508 14.91 -13.13 4.62
CA SER A 508 14.35 -14.49 4.66
C SER A 508 13.15 -14.59 5.60
N ILE A 509 13.25 -14.03 6.81
CA ILE A 509 12.15 -14.00 7.78
C ILE A 509 10.97 -13.16 7.26
N ALA A 510 11.25 -11.98 6.70
CA ALA A 510 10.24 -11.13 6.07
C ALA A 510 9.54 -11.82 4.91
N GLY A 511 10.27 -12.54 4.05
CA GLY A 511 9.70 -13.31 2.95
C GLY A 511 8.77 -14.43 3.44
N ARG A 512 9.16 -15.16 4.50
CA ARG A 512 8.32 -16.17 5.14
C ARG A 512 7.07 -15.57 5.80
N LEU A 513 7.21 -14.42 6.46
CA LEU A 513 6.10 -13.70 7.08
C LEU A 513 5.13 -13.17 6.01
N ALA A 514 5.65 -12.54 4.96
CA ALA A 514 4.87 -12.04 3.83
C ALA A 514 4.11 -13.18 3.14
N ALA A 515 4.75 -14.33 2.92
CA ALA A 515 4.08 -15.51 2.35
C ALA A 515 2.90 -16.02 3.19
N LYS A 516 2.96 -15.86 4.52
CA LYS A 516 1.86 -16.21 5.45
C LYS A 516 0.80 -15.12 5.56
N LEU A 517 1.19 -13.85 5.37
CA LEU A 517 0.27 -12.70 5.34
C LEU A 517 -0.48 -12.57 4.02
N CYS A 518 0.08 -13.07 2.92
CA CYS A 518 -0.66 -13.24 1.68
C CYS A 518 -1.91 -14.05 2.00
N ASP A 519 -3.05 -13.36 2.01
CA ASP A 519 -4.37 -13.95 2.16
C ASP A 519 -4.62 -14.89 0.99
N ARG A 520 -4.08 -16.09 1.09
CA ARG A 520 -4.51 -17.25 0.33
C ARG A 520 -5.77 -17.70 1.01
N ARG A 521 -6.84 -16.93 0.77
CA ARG A 521 -8.14 -17.10 1.40
C ARG A 521 -8.49 -18.59 1.30
N PRO A 522 -8.92 -19.25 2.39
CA PRO A 522 -9.77 -20.42 2.22
C PRO A 522 -10.96 -20.03 1.33
N ILE A 523 -11.76 -20.98 0.85
CA ILE A 523 -13.09 -20.65 0.34
C ILE A 523 -13.93 -20.18 1.55
N ALA A 524 -13.66 -18.98 2.04
CA ALA A 524 -14.42 -18.32 3.07
C ALA A 524 -15.55 -17.63 2.33
N ILE A 525 -16.65 -18.37 2.13
CA ILE A 525 -17.91 -17.72 1.83
C ILE A 525 -18.14 -16.81 3.01
N SER A 526 -18.40 -15.53 2.73
CA SER A 526 -18.68 -14.55 3.75
C SER A 526 -19.68 -15.18 4.71
N GLN A 527 -19.24 -15.46 5.94
CA GLN A 527 -20.15 -15.61 7.06
C GLN A 527 -20.73 -14.22 7.30
N MET A 528 -21.55 -13.73 6.37
CA MET A 528 -22.48 -12.66 6.69
C MET A 528 -23.32 -13.23 7.80
N LYS A 529 -23.14 -12.66 9.00
CA LYS A 529 -24.06 -12.82 10.13
C LYS A 529 -25.47 -12.57 9.60
N LYS A 530 -26.19 -13.63 9.23
CA LYS A 530 -27.59 -13.55 8.83
C LYS A 530 -28.41 -13.33 10.10
N ASN A 531 -28.53 -12.06 10.49
CA ASN A 531 -29.48 -11.60 11.51
C ASN A 531 -30.92 -11.49 10.98
N SER A 532 -31.26 -12.13 9.85
CA SER A 532 -32.60 -12.10 9.27
C SER A 532 -33.25 -13.48 9.29
N SER A 533 -34.47 -13.55 9.82
CA SER A 533 -35.33 -14.74 9.93
C SER A 533 -35.88 -15.27 8.60
N ILE A 534 -35.46 -14.71 7.45
CA ILE A 534 -35.91 -15.11 6.11
C ILE A 534 -34.81 -15.94 5.43
N PRO A 535 -35.10 -17.15 4.91
CA PRO A 535 -34.13 -17.93 4.15
C PRO A 535 -33.81 -17.22 2.82
N VAL A 536 -32.71 -16.46 2.78
CA VAL A 536 -32.21 -15.85 1.54
C VAL A 536 -31.42 -16.91 0.76
N LYS A 537 -31.88 -17.21 -0.47
CA LYS A 537 -31.18 -18.07 -1.44
C LYS A 537 -29.80 -17.49 -1.77
N PRO A 538 -28.72 -18.30 -1.84
CA PRO A 538 -27.41 -17.79 -2.22
C PRO A 538 -27.41 -17.24 -3.65
N LYS A 539 -26.80 -16.08 -3.85
CA LYS A 539 -26.77 -15.36 -5.12
C LYS A 539 -25.48 -15.66 -5.88
N VAL A 540 -25.62 -16.21 -7.08
CA VAL A 540 -24.47 -16.51 -7.96
C VAL A 540 -24.63 -15.81 -9.29
N VAL A 541 -23.62 -15.05 -9.68
CA VAL A 541 -23.62 -14.28 -10.95
C VAL A 541 -22.73 -14.97 -11.96
N SER A 542 -23.32 -15.47 -13.03
CA SER A 542 -22.59 -16.06 -14.17
C SER A 542 -22.45 -15.04 -15.29
N ILE A 543 -21.24 -14.86 -15.80
CA ILE A 543 -20.92 -13.90 -16.85
C ILE A 543 -20.21 -14.62 -18.00
N GLY A 544 -20.82 -14.63 -19.18
CA GLY A 544 -20.27 -15.37 -20.32
C GLY A 544 -21.15 -15.36 -21.55
N ALA A 545 -20.85 -16.26 -22.48
CA ALA A 545 -21.57 -16.34 -23.75
C ALA A 545 -22.89 -17.12 -23.63
N ALA A 546 -23.97 -16.56 -24.17
CA ALA A 546 -25.20 -17.30 -24.49
C ALA A 546 -25.03 -17.93 -25.87
N ILE A 547 -25.02 -19.28 -25.97
CA ILE A 547 -24.78 -20.00 -27.22
C ILE A 547 -25.97 -20.91 -27.54
N VAL A 548 -26.38 -20.95 -28.81
CA VAL A 548 -27.31 -21.94 -29.33
C VAL A 548 -26.53 -23.00 -30.09
N ASP A 549 -26.62 -24.25 -29.62
CA ASP A 549 -25.89 -25.37 -30.17
C ASP A 549 -26.73 -26.07 -31.24
N PHE A 550 -26.11 -26.34 -32.38
CA PHE A 550 -26.64 -27.14 -33.47
C PHE A 550 -25.74 -28.36 -33.64
N GLU A 551 -26.32 -29.55 -33.64
CA GLU A 551 -25.59 -30.78 -33.91
C GLU A 551 -26.20 -31.45 -35.15
N ALA A 552 -25.44 -31.48 -36.24
CA ALA A 552 -25.79 -32.20 -37.45
C ALA A 552 -25.28 -33.64 -37.33
N ILE A 553 -26.18 -34.61 -37.25
CA ILE A 553 -25.89 -36.02 -36.97
C ILE A 553 -26.16 -36.87 -38.21
N THR A 554 -25.15 -37.64 -38.64
CA THR A 554 -25.26 -38.60 -39.73
C THR A 554 -24.59 -39.93 -39.37
N SER A 555 -25.18 -41.04 -39.82
CA SER A 555 -24.58 -42.38 -39.77
C SER A 555 -23.79 -42.71 -41.05
N GLU A 556 -23.85 -41.86 -42.06
CA GLU A 556 -23.14 -42.04 -43.32
C GLU A 556 -21.64 -41.77 -43.16
N ASP A 557 -20.84 -42.20 -44.14
CA ASP A 557 -19.42 -41.90 -44.18
C ASP A 557 -19.20 -40.59 -44.93
N VAL A 558 -18.90 -39.51 -44.20
CA VAL A 558 -18.76 -38.17 -44.78
C VAL A 558 -17.37 -37.99 -45.37
N LYS A 559 -17.32 -37.80 -46.69
CA LYS A 559 -16.11 -37.53 -47.48
C LYS A 559 -16.00 -36.04 -47.84
N ASP A 560 -14.77 -35.59 -48.09
CA ASP A 560 -14.49 -34.22 -48.52
C ASP A 560 -14.69 -34.07 -50.05
N ASP A 561 -15.87 -34.46 -50.54
CA ASP A 561 -16.22 -34.54 -51.96
C ASP A 561 -17.31 -33.54 -52.38
N GLY A 562 -17.78 -32.70 -51.45
CA GLY A 562 -18.89 -31.77 -51.68
C GLY A 562 -20.28 -32.44 -51.71
N GLY A 563 -20.37 -33.73 -51.35
CA GLY A 563 -21.62 -34.48 -51.28
C GLY A 563 -22.56 -34.02 -50.17
N SER A 564 -23.85 -34.35 -50.33
CA SER A 564 -24.88 -34.16 -49.31
C SER A 564 -25.24 -35.50 -48.69
N TYR A 565 -25.30 -35.57 -47.35
CA TYR A 565 -25.44 -36.81 -46.59
C TYR A 565 -26.74 -36.79 -45.79
N ASN A 566 -27.43 -37.94 -45.68
CA ASN A 566 -28.66 -38.01 -44.88
C ASN A 566 -28.33 -37.94 -43.39
N GLY A 567 -29.15 -37.20 -42.66
CA GLY A 567 -28.98 -36.99 -41.22
C GLY A 567 -30.14 -36.20 -40.63
N HIS A 568 -29.95 -35.77 -39.40
CA HIS A 568 -30.87 -34.86 -38.71
C HIS A 568 -30.07 -33.80 -37.94
N ILE A 569 -30.70 -32.65 -37.69
CA ILE A 569 -30.10 -31.56 -36.93
C ILE A 569 -30.83 -31.45 -35.60
N VAL A 570 -30.08 -31.38 -34.51
CA VAL A 570 -30.62 -31.12 -33.18
C VAL A 570 -30.21 -29.71 -32.75
N GLN A 571 -31.19 -28.93 -32.28
CA GLN A 571 -30.97 -27.60 -31.71
C GLN A 571 -31.09 -27.67 -30.18
N ARG A 572 -30.14 -27.09 -29.45
CA ARG A 572 -30.06 -27.11 -27.99
C ARG A 572 -29.57 -25.77 -27.44
N MET A 573 -29.80 -25.55 -26.15
CA MET A 573 -29.12 -24.47 -25.42
C MET A 573 -27.72 -24.91 -25.00
N GLY A 574 -26.75 -24.01 -25.15
CA GLY A 574 -25.36 -24.21 -24.76
C GLY A 574 -24.70 -22.93 -24.23
N GLY A 575 -23.37 -22.99 -24.12
CA GLY A 575 -22.53 -21.96 -23.54
C GLY A 575 -22.22 -22.23 -22.06
N VAL A 576 -20.93 -22.23 -21.73
CA VAL A 576 -20.41 -22.65 -20.41
C VAL A 576 -21.08 -21.85 -19.29
N ALA A 577 -20.96 -20.52 -19.28
CA ALA A 577 -21.57 -19.69 -18.23
C ALA A 577 -23.09 -19.85 -18.13
N ARG A 578 -23.76 -20.09 -19.26
CA ARG A 578 -25.21 -20.33 -19.32
C ARG A 578 -25.57 -21.66 -18.68
N ASN A 579 -24.84 -22.73 -18.98
CA ASN A 579 -25.03 -24.05 -18.38
C ASN A 579 -24.87 -23.98 -16.86
N HIS A 580 -23.86 -23.24 -16.38
CA HIS A 580 -23.72 -22.97 -14.95
C HIS A 580 -24.92 -22.23 -14.38
N ALA A 581 -25.37 -21.15 -15.03
CA ALA A 581 -26.51 -20.38 -14.55
C ALA A 581 -27.78 -21.24 -14.45
N GLU A 582 -28.05 -22.09 -15.44
CA GLU A 582 -29.17 -23.03 -15.37
C GLU A 582 -29.01 -24.05 -14.24
N ALA A 583 -27.85 -24.70 -14.13
CA ALA A 583 -27.59 -25.72 -13.11
C ALA A 583 -27.71 -25.15 -11.70
N LEU A 584 -27.14 -23.96 -11.46
CA LEU A 584 -27.22 -23.25 -10.17
C LEU A 584 -28.66 -22.86 -9.83
N GLY A 585 -29.41 -22.36 -10.80
CA GLY A 585 -30.83 -22.05 -10.62
C GLY A 585 -31.68 -23.28 -10.29
N ARG A 586 -31.40 -24.42 -10.94
CA ARG A 586 -32.01 -25.72 -10.62
C ARG A 586 -31.66 -26.22 -9.22
N LEU A 587 -30.41 -26.01 -8.79
CA LEU A 587 -29.94 -26.35 -7.44
C LEU A 587 -30.50 -25.44 -6.34
N GLY A 588 -31.17 -24.34 -6.70
CA GLY A 588 -31.88 -23.47 -5.75
C GLY A 588 -31.14 -22.18 -5.40
N CYS A 589 -30.05 -21.86 -6.09
CA CYS A 589 -29.41 -20.54 -6.02
C CYS A 589 -30.27 -19.47 -6.70
N ASP A 590 -30.14 -18.22 -6.26
CA ASP A 590 -30.55 -17.04 -7.01
C ASP A 590 -29.52 -16.79 -8.12
N SER A 591 -29.72 -17.43 -9.27
CA SER A 591 -28.76 -17.42 -10.38
C SER A 591 -29.05 -16.29 -11.36
N ILE A 592 -28.10 -15.36 -11.47
CA ILE A 592 -28.17 -14.20 -12.36
C ILE A 592 -27.22 -14.39 -13.53
N PHE A 593 -27.71 -14.23 -14.75
CA PHE A 593 -26.91 -14.38 -15.95
C PHE A 593 -26.70 -13.04 -16.67
N ILE A 594 -25.44 -12.63 -16.79
CA ILE A 594 -25.02 -11.44 -17.53
C ILE A 594 -24.42 -11.87 -18.86
N SER A 595 -25.11 -11.53 -19.95
CA SER A 595 -24.71 -11.92 -21.31
C SER A 595 -25.29 -10.97 -22.36
N ALA A 596 -25.16 -11.35 -23.63
CA ALA A 596 -25.82 -10.71 -24.74
C ALA A 596 -26.27 -11.72 -25.80
N ILE A 597 -27.34 -11.36 -26.50
CA ILE A 597 -27.95 -12.12 -27.60
C ILE A 597 -28.25 -11.19 -28.78
N GLY A 598 -28.36 -11.76 -29.98
CA GLY A 598 -28.83 -11.05 -31.16
C GLY A 598 -30.34 -10.84 -31.13
N ASP A 599 -30.82 -9.85 -31.88
CA ASP A 599 -32.25 -9.70 -32.19
C ASP A 599 -32.63 -10.62 -33.35
N ASP A 600 -32.57 -11.92 -33.13
CA ASP A 600 -32.82 -12.96 -34.12
C ASP A 600 -33.61 -14.16 -33.53
N SER A 601 -33.97 -15.13 -34.39
CA SER A 601 -34.72 -16.31 -33.97
C SER A 601 -33.99 -17.14 -32.90
N ASN A 602 -32.65 -17.15 -32.93
CA ASN A 602 -31.85 -17.85 -31.93
C ASN A 602 -31.88 -17.12 -30.57
N GLY A 603 -31.90 -15.79 -30.56
CA GLY A 603 -32.08 -14.98 -29.37
C GLY A 603 -33.48 -15.14 -28.77
N GLN A 604 -34.51 -15.27 -29.61
CA GLN A 604 -35.86 -15.61 -29.16
C GLN A 604 -35.93 -17.04 -28.57
N PHE A 605 -35.32 -18.02 -29.25
CA PHE A 605 -35.22 -19.39 -28.77
C PHE A 605 -34.51 -19.46 -27.41
N PHE A 606 -33.43 -18.68 -27.22
CA PHE A 606 -32.75 -18.55 -25.94
C PHE A 606 -33.69 -18.06 -24.83
N ARG A 607 -34.45 -16.98 -25.08
CA ARG A 607 -35.36 -16.38 -24.09
C ARG A 607 -36.46 -17.33 -23.65
N GLN A 608 -36.97 -18.16 -24.57
CA GLN A 608 -38.01 -19.14 -24.29
C GLN A 608 -37.50 -20.34 -23.48
N ASN A 609 -36.18 -20.60 -23.47
CA ASN A 609 -35.58 -21.79 -22.85
C ASN A 609 -34.62 -21.45 -21.68
N SER A 610 -34.93 -20.38 -20.92
CA SER A 610 -34.07 -19.88 -19.83
C SER A 610 -34.80 -19.62 -18.51
N GLU A 611 -35.90 -20.33 -18.24
CA GLU A 611 -36.78 -20.11 -17.06
C GLU A 611 -36.11 -20.36 -15.69
N LYS A 612 -34.97 -21.06 -15.66
CA LYS A 612 -34.29 -21.43 -14.43
C LYS A 612 -33.25 -20.40 -13.96
N MET A 613 -33.01 -19.34 -14.72
CA MET A 613 -32.05 -18.29 -14.37
C MET A 613 -32.65 -16.90 -14.60
N ASP A 614 -32.16 -15.89 -13.87
CA ASP A 614 -32.50 -14.49 -14.13
C ASP A 614 -31.78 -13.98 -15.38
N ILE A 615 -32.57 -13.72 -16.43
CA ILE A 615 -32.13 -13.21 -17.73
C ILE A 615 -32.36 -11.71 -17.92
N THR A 616 -32.77 -10.97 -16.88
CA THR A 616 -33.08 -9.52 -16.97
C THR A 616 -31.88 -8.67 -17.38
N ARG A 617 -30.67 -9.19 -17.18
CA ARG A 617 -29.39 -8.52 -17.46
C ARG A 617 -28.75 -8.94 -18.79
N ILE A 618 -29.50 -9.62 -19.65
CA ILE A 618 -29.07 -9.96 -21.01
C ILE A 618 -29.34 -8.78 -21.94
N LYS A 619 -28.28 -8.32 -22.61
CA LYS A 619 -28.36 -7.26 -23.62
C LYS A 619 -28.78 -7.83 -24.97
N VAL A 620 -29.80 -7.26 -25.60
CA VAL A 620 -30.13 -7.54 -27.01
C VAL A 620 -29.33 -6.60 -27.89
N ILE A 621 -28.66 -7.13 -28.90
CA ILE A 621 -27.85 -6.38 -29.85
C ILE A 621 -28.46 -6.53 -31.24
N THR A 622 -28.86 -5.41 -31.83
CA THR A 622 -29.35 -5.37 -33.21
C THR A 622 -28.20 -5.55 -34.20
N ASN A 623 -28.48 -6.15 -35.36
CA ASN A 623 -27.53 -6.37 -36.46
C ASN A 623 -26.31 -7.27 -36.13
N LYS A 624 -26.38 -8.05 -35.04
CA LYS A 624 -25.38 -9.09 -34.73
C LYS A 624 -26.12 -10.41 -34.45
N PRO A 625 -25.67 -11.54 -35.00
CA PRO A 625 -26.30 -12.83 -34.74
C PRO A 625 -26.03 -13.26 -33.30
N THR A 626 -27.00 -13.93 -32.67
CA THR A 626 -26.81 -14.68 -31.42
C THR A 626 -25.71 -15.71 -31.61
N CYS A 627 -24.90 -15.94 -30.58
CA CYS A 627 -23.79 -16.88 -30.71
C CYS A 627 -24.29 -18.29 -31.01
N THR A 628 -23.65 -18.99 -31.94
CA THR A 628 -24.00 -20.36 -32.30
C THR A 628 -22.79 -21.27 -32.27
N TYR A 629 -23.00 -22.53 -31.95
CA TYR A 629 -22.02 -23.59 -32.12
C TYR A 629 -22.62 -24.66 -33.03
N LEU A 630 -21.88 -25.08 -34.06
CA LEU A 630 -22.28 -26.15 -34.97
C LEU A 630 -21.29 -27.31 -34.82
N ALA A 631 -21.79 -28.47 -34.41
CA ALA A 631 -21.06 -29.72 -34.42
C ALA A 631 -21.55 -30.62 -35.57
N VAL A 632 -20.62 -31.27 -36.28
CA VAL A 632 -20.92 -32.30 -37.28
C VAL A 632 -20.54 -33.65 -36.70
N ASN A 633 -21.53 -34.45 -36.34
CA ASN A 633 -21.39 -35.77 -35.74
C ASN A 633 -21.53 -36.85 -36.83
N VAL A 634 -20.44 -37.57 -37.07
CA VAL A 634 -20.35 -38.66 -38.05
C VAL A 634 -20.17 -39.97 -37.29
N ARG A 635 -21.19 -40.84 -37.36
CA ARG A 635 -21.21 -42.16 -36.69
C ARG A 635 -20.90 -42.09 -35.20
N GLY A 636 -21.45 -41.09 -34.51
CA GLY A 636 -21.28 -40.90 -33.07
C GLY A 636 -20.05 -40.08 -32.68
N ASN A 637 -19.23 -39.62 -33.63
CA ASN A 637 -18.03 -38.82 -33.35
C ASN A 637 -18.15 -37.42 -33.94
N VAL A 638 -17.89 -36.38 -33.14
CA VAL A 638 -17.83 -35.00 -33.63
C VAL A 638 -16.58 -34.83 -34.50
N LYS A 639 -16.78 -34.67 -35.82
CA LYS A 639 -15.72 -34.49 -36.83
C LYS A 639 -15.29 -33.03 -36.93
N TYR A 640 -16.25 -32.10 -36.84
CA TYR A 640 -16.00 -30.66 -36.90
C TYR A 640 -16.84 -29.92 -35.85
N GLY A 641 -16.26 -28.87 -35.27
CA GLY A 641 -16.95 -27.93 -34.40
C GLY A 641 -16.66 -26.50 -34.86
N ILE A 642 -17.71 -25.71 -35.10
CA ILE A 642 -17.60 -24.33 -35.57
C ILE A 642 -18.35 -23.43 -34.60
N VAL A 643 -17.65 -22.48 -33.98
CA VAL A 643 -18.26 -21.50 -33.07
C VAL A 643 -18.33 -20.13 -33.74
N THR A 644 -19.47 -19.46 -33.61
CA THR A 644 -19.66 -18.06 -34.01
C THR A 644 -20.03 -17.27 -32.78
N SER A 645 -19.03 -16.70 -32.09
CA SER A 645 -19.24 -15.92 -30.86
C SER A 645 -18.59 -14.54 -30.91
N GLU A 646 -17.45 -14.40 -31.57
CA GLU A 646 -16.72 -13.13 -31.68
C GLU A 646 -17.54 -11.96 -32.23
N PRO A 647 -18.38 -12.11 -33.29
CA PRO A 647 -19.10 -10.97 -33.86
C PRO A 647 -20.00 -10.23 -32.87
N LEU A 648 -20.54 -10.96 -31.88
CA LEU A 648 -21.38 -10.43 -30.82
C LEU A 648 -20.56 -10.08 -29.57
N LEU A 649 -19.73 -11.02 -29.08
CA LEU A 649 -19.00 -10.82 -27.82
C LEU A 649 -17.98 -9.68 -27.88
N SER A 650 -17.37 -9.44 -29.05
CA SER A 650 -16.43 -8.32 -29.24
C SER A 650 -17.07 -6.93 -29.09
N THR A 651 -18.40 -6.84 -29.18
CA THR A 651 -19.13 -5.58 -28.99
C THR A 651 -19.40 -5.24 -27.52
N LEU A 652 -19.14 -6.19 -26.61
CA LEU A 652 -19.35 -5.99 -25.18
C LEU A 652 -18.21 -5.16 -24.59
N THR A 653 -18.58 -4.11 -23.83
CA THR A 653 -17.64 -3.17 -23.24
C THR A 653 -17.69 -3.22 -21.72
N PRO A 654 -16.63 -2.77 -21.02
CA PRO A 654 -16.60 -2.67 -19.56
C PRO A 654 -17.79 -1.91 -18.93
N ALA A 655 -18.46 -1.06 -19.71
CA ALA A 655 -19.67 -0.36 -19.27
C ALA A 655 -20.82 -1.31 -18.91
N LEU A 656 -20.93 -2.47 -19.57
CA LEU A 656 -21.92 -3.50 -19.21
C LEU A 656 -21.69 -4.00 -17.79
N ILE A 657 -20.45 -4.30 -17.44
CA ILE A 657 -20.09 -4.81 -16.11
C ILE A 657 -20.29 -3.71 -15.05
N LYS A 658 -19.86 -2.47 -15.35
CA LYS A 658 -20.06 -1.33 -14.43
C LYS A 658 -21.54 -1.05 -14.14
N LYS A 659 -22.42 -1.19 -15.14
CA LYS A 659 -23.87 -1.01 -14.96
C LYS A 659 -24.48 -2.07 -14.02
N ASN A 660 -23.84 -3.24 -13.93
CA ASN A 660 -24.28 -4.36 -13.10
C ASN A 660 -23.39 -4.55 -11.86
N GLU A 661 -22.68 -3.52 -11.41
CA GLU A 661 -21.82 -3.59 -10.22
C GLU A 661 -22.64 -3.93 -8.95
N ASP A 662 -23.90 -3.52 -8.90
CA ASP A 662 -24.86 -3.79 -7.81
C ASP A 662 -25.03 -5.28 -7.49
N VAL A 663 -25.11 -6.12 -8.52
CA VAL A 663 -25.27 -7.58 -8.34
C VAL A 663 -23.95 -8.28 -8.09
N LEU A 664 -22.84 -7.76 -8.63
CA LEU A 664 -21.51 -8.30 -8.35
C LEU A 664 -21.13 -8.04 -6.88
N GLU A 665 -21.40 -6.83 -6.38
CA GLU A 665 -21.19 -6.44 -4.98
C GLU A 665 -22.04 -7.26 -4.00
N THR A 666 -23.25 -7.67 -4.38
CA THR A 666 -24.14 -8.44 -3.49
C THR A 666 -24.10 -9.96 -3.73
N SER A 667 -23.27 -10.42 -4.67
CA SER A 667 -23.12 -11.86 -4.97
C SER A 667 -22.32 -12.58 -3.88
N ASP A 668 -22.66 -13.87 -3.69
CA ASP A 668 -21.87 -14.81 -2.90
C ASP A 668 -20.73 -15.41 -3.74
N PHE A 669 -20.97 -15.57 -5.05
CA PHE A 669 -20.01 -16.13 -6.00
C PHE A 669 -20.17 -15.51 -7.39
N ILE A 670 -19.05 -15.29 -8.09
CA ILE A 670 -19.01 -14.87 -9.49
C ILE A 670 -18.42 -16.00 -10.32
N LEU A 671 -19.12 -16.41 -11.39
CA LEU A 671 -18.59 -17.32 -12.39
C LEU A 671 -18.22 -16.55 -13.66
N LEU A 672 -16.99 -16.72 -14.11
CA LEU A 672 -16.39 -15.97 -15.21
C LEU A 672 -15.94 -16.92 -16.33
N ASP A 673 -16.52 -16.74 -17.50
CA ASP A 673 -16.19 -17.46 -18.72
C ASP A 673 -15.11 -16.73 -19.53
N SER A 674 -14.07 -17.45 -19.96
CA SER A 674 -12.95 -16.92 -20.74
C SER A 674 -13.27 -16.64 -22.22
N ASN A 675 -14.48 -16.91 -22.69
CA ASN A 675 -14.98 -16.44 -23.99
C ASN A 675 -15.04 -14.92 -24.07
N LEU A 676 -15.15 -14.22 -22.94
CA LEU A 676 -15.28 -12.77 -22.89
C LEU A 676 -14.01 -12.04 -23.41
N PRO A 677 -14.16 -10.79 -23.87
CA PRO A 677 -13.00 -9.94 -24.17
C PRO A 677 -12.18 -9.61 -22.91
N VAL A 678 -10.85 -9.51 -23.06
CA VAL A 678 -9.92 -9.19 -21.95
C VAL A 678 -10.34 -7.94 -21.17
N PRO A 679 -10.71 -6.79 -21.79
CA PRO A 679 -11.12 -5.61 -21.03
C PRO A 679 -12.35 -5.84 -20.14
N LEU A 680 -13.26 -6.72 -20.58
CA LEU A 680 -14.46 -7.06 -19.83
C LEU A 680 -14.11 -7.94 -18.63
N MET A 681 -13.27 -8.97 -18.84
CA MET A 681 -12.74 -9.82 -17.76
C MET A 681 -11.99 -8.98 -16.73
N THR A 682 -11.08 -8.09 -17.16
CA THR A 682 -10.37 -7.16 -16.27
C THR A 682 -11.36 -6.40 -15.40
N LYS A 683 -12.46 -5.88 -15.97
CA LYS A 683 -13.44 -5.12 -15.20
C LYS A 683 -14.18 -5.96 -14.15
N VAL A 684 -14.51 -7.21 -14.48
CA VAL A 684 -15.11 -8.15 -13.50
C VAL A 684 -14.14 -8.41 -12.35
N LEU A 685 -12.87 -8.71 -12.67
CA LEU A 685 -11.84 -9.02 -11.67
C LEU A 685 -11.51 -7.80 -10.78
N GLU A 686 -11.50 -6.59 -11.33
CA GLU A 686 -11.38 -5.35 -10.54
C GLU A 686 -12.49 -5.21 -9.50
N ILE A 687 -13.75 -5.40 -9.91
CA ILE A 687 -14.91 -5.28 -9.03
C ILE A 687 -14.90 -6.41 -8.00
N ALA A 688 -14.56 -7.63 -8.41
CA ALA A 688 -14.42 -8.76 -7.51
C ALA A 688 -13.34 -8.49 -6.44
N LYS A 689 -12.18 -7.96 -6.83
CA LYS A 689 -11.10 -7.59 -5.90
C LYS A 689 -11.51 -6.45 -4.96
N LYS A 690 -12.18 -5.42 -5.49
CA LYS A 690 -12.70 -4.27 -4.71
C LYS A 690 -13.69 -4.72 -3.62
N HIS A 691 -14.60 -5.63 -3.96
CA HIS A 691 -15.68 -6.08 -3.07
C HIS A 691 -15.41 -7.45 -2.45
N GLU A 692 -14.16 -7.92 -2.53
CA GLU A 692 -13.68 -9.14 -1.90
C GLU A 692 -14.46 -10.43 -2.29
N LYS A 693 -14.90 -10.52 -3.55
CA LYS A 693 -15.73 -11.62 -4.07
C LYS A 693 -14.93 -12.83 -4.51
N GLN A 694 -15.58 -14.00 -4.41
CA GLN A 694 -15.06 -15.25 -4.95
C GLN A 694 -15.35 -15.32 -6.44
N VAL A 695 -14.34 -15.71 -7.22
CA VAL A 695 -14.39 -15.83 -8.68
C VAL A 695 -14.02 -17.24 -9.09
N TRP A 696 -14.94 -17.93 -9.75
CA TRP A 696 -14.71 -19.19 -10.45
C TRP A 696 -14.42 -18.90 -11.91
N LEU A 697 -13.23 -19.25 -12.39
CA LEU A 697 -12.86 -19.10 -13.79
C LEU A 697 -13.08 -20.42 -14.53
N GLU A 698 -13.82 -20.36 -15.63
CA GLU A 698 -13.87 -21.43 -16.62
C GLU A 698 -12.99 -21.05 -17.82
N PRO A 699 -11.91 -21.81 -18.13
CA PRO A 699 -11.02 -21.50 -19.24
C PRO A 699 -11.67 -21.71 -20.62
N THR A 700 -12.62 -22.64 -20.74
CA THR A 700 -13.45 -22.96 -21.92
C THR A 700 -12.75 -23.49 -23.17
N ASP A 701 -11.50 -23.10 -23.42
CA ASP A 701 -10.67 -23.62 -24.51
C ASP A 701 -9.19 -23.27 -24.25
N ILE A 702 -8.29 -24.06 -24.83
CA ILE A 702 -6.82 -23.89 -24.74
C ILE A 702 -6.40 -22.47 -25.11
N ASP A 703 -6.94 -21.92 -26.21
CA ASP A 703 -6.55 -20.59 -26.69
C ASP A 703 -7.05 -19.45 -25.81
N LYS A 704 -8.04 -19.71 -24.95
CA LYS A 704 -8.66 -18.71 -24.10
C LYS A 704 -8.02 -18.63 -22.73
N VAL A 705 -7.28 -19.66 -22.30
CA VAL A 705 -6.51 -19.66 -21.04
C VAL A 705 -5.66 -18.40 -20.92
N LYS A 706 -4.96 -18.00 -21.98
CA LYS A 706 -4.08 -16.81 -22.00
C LYS A 706 -4.79 -15.48 -21.70
N LYS A 707 -6.11 -15.40 -21.91
CA LYS A 707 -6.87 -14.16 -21.72
C LYS A 707 -6.89 -13.73 -20.26
N VAL A 708 -7.08 -14.66 -19.31
CA VAL A 708 -7.08 -14.30 -17.88
C VAL A 708 -5.71 -13.78 -17.44
N PHE A 709 -4.62 -14.38 -17.91
CA PHE A 709 -3.26 -13.90 -17.63
C PHE A 709 -3.01 -12.52 -18.23
N SER A 710 -3.56 -12.25 -19.42
CA SER A 710 -3.45 -10.95 -20.09
C SER A 710 -4.17 -9.82 -19.35
N THR A 711 -5.05 -10.12 -18.38
CA THR A 711 -5.68 -9.09 -17.54
C THR A 711 -4.73 -8.46 -16.53
N GLY A 712 -3.63 -9.14 -16.19
CA GLY A 712 -2.76 -8.78 -15.06
C GLY A 712 -3.39 -9.00 -13.67
N LEU A 713 -4.59 -9.59 -13.61
CA LEU A 713 -5.37 -9.81 -12.38
C LEU A 713 -5.71 -11.29 -12.15
N VAL A 714 -4.88 -12.21 -12.65
CA VAL A 714 -5.08 -13.66 -12.45
C VAL A 714 -5.08 -14.06 -10.96
N ASP A 715 -4.44 -13.25 -10.10
CA ASP A 715 -4.46 -13.37 -8.64
C ASP A 715 -5.84 -13.12 -8.01
N ALA A 716 -6.78 -12.50 -8.74
CA ALA A 716 -8.15 -12.31 -8.29
C ALA A 716 -9.03 -13.56 -8.48
N VAL A 717 -8.56 -14.58 -9.21
CA VAL A 717 -9.27 -15.84 -9.41
C VAL A 717 -9.12 -16.72 -8.17
N THR A 718 -10.24 -17.09 -7.54
CA THR A 718 -10.24 -17.90 -6.31
C THR A 718 -10.48 -19.39 -6.60
N ALA A 719 -11.13 -19.72 -7.71
CA ALA A 719 -11.30 -21.09 -8.16
C ALA A 719 -11.18 -21.21 -9.69
N THR A 720 -10.67 -22.34 -10.18
CA THR A 720 -10.59 -22.62 -11.62
C THR A 720 -10.71 -24.12 -11.88
N SER A 721 -11.22 -24.48 -13.06
CA SER A 721 -11.55 -25.87 -13.42
C SER A 721 -11.09 -26.27 -14.82
N PRO A 722 -9.80 -26.15 -15.16
CA PRO A 722 -9.32 -26.55 -16.48
C PRO A 722 -9.55 -28.04 -16.77
N ASN A 723 -9.82 -28.36 -18.02
CA ASN A 723 -9.63 -29.73 -18.52
C ASN A 723 -8.13 -30.06 -18.70
N ALA A 724 -7.82 -31.32 -19.03
CA ALA A 724 -6.45 -31.79 -19.24
C ALA A 724 -5.61 -30.88 -20.16
N ASN A 725 -6.14 -30.47 -21.31
CA ASN A 725 -5.39 -29.67 -22.28
C ASN A 725 -5.22 -28.21 -21.81
N GLU A 726 -6.27 -27.64 -21.23
CA GLU A 726 -6.24 -26.31 -20.64
C GLU A 726 -5.26 -26.23 -19.46
N PHE A 727 -5.15 -27.30 -18.66
CA PHE A 727 -4.21 -27.40 -17.56
C PHE A 727 -2.75 -27.39 -18.04
N LEU A 728 -2.45 -28.08 -19.15
CA LEU A 728 -1.11 -28.05 -19.75
C LEU A 728 -0.73 -26.64 -20.22
N GLU A 729 -1.67 -25.91 -20.86
CA GLU A 729 -1.43 -24.52 -21.26
C GLU A 729 -1.34 -23.58 -20.03
N TRP A 730 -2.16 -23.80 -19.01
CA TRP A 730 -2.06 -23.08 -17.72
C TRP A 730 -0.68 -23.25 -17.10
N ALA A 731 -0.17 -24.48 -17.01
CA ALA A 731 1.14 -24.77 -16.45
C ALA A 731 2.27 -24.11 -17.25
N LYS A 732 2.17 -24.12 -18.58
CA LYS A 732 3.11 -23.42 -19.47
C LYS A 732 3.10 -21.90 -19.25
N LEU A 733 1.93 -21.28 -19.11
CA LEU A 733 1.80 -19.85 -18.80
C LEU A 733 2.37 -19.51 -17.41
N CYS A 734 2.28 -20.45 -16.46
CA CYS A 734 2.94 -20.37 -15.15
C CYS A 734 4.45 -20.72 -15.18
N GLN A 735 5.05 -20.89 -16.36
CA GLN A 735 6.47 -21.24 -16.54
C GLN A 735 6.88 -22.52 -15.80
N VAL A 736 5.99 -23.53 -15.84
CA VAL A 736 6.25 -24.87 -15.32
C VAL A 736 6.47 -25.80 -16.50
N ALA A 737 7.62 -26.49 -16.51
CA ALA A 737 7.89 -27.52 -17.51
C ALA A 737 7.08 -28.78 -17.18
N VAL A 738 6.26 -29.24 -18.14
CA VAL A 738 5.34 -30.36 -17.94
C VAL A 738 5.47 -31.36 -19.08
N ASP A 739 5.63 -32.63 -18.72
CA ASP A 739 5.45 -33.74 -19.65
C ASP A 739 3.93 -33.95 -19.89
N PRO A 740 3.44 -33.93 -21.14
CA PRO A 740 2.02 -34.15 -21.44
C PRO A 740 1.45 -35.45 -20.89
N SER A 741 2.28 -36.46 -20.59
CA SER A 741 1.83 -37.70 -19.96
C SER A 741 1.31 -37.51 -18.52
N VAL A 742 1.56 -36.35 -17.88
CA VAL A 742 1.07 -36.07 -16.52
C VAL A 742 -0.46 -36.14 -16.42
N VAL A 743 -1.19 -35.78 -17.48
CA VAL A 743 -2.67 -35.82 -17.50
C VAL A 743 -3.22 -37.23 -17.75
N ASN A 744 -2.38 -38.26 -17.66
CA ASN A 744 -2.81 -39.66 -17.74
C ASN A 744 -3.40 -40.22 -16.46
N SER A 745 -3.18 -39.58 -15.32
CA SER A 745 -3.85 -39.92 -14.06
C SER A 745 -4.10 -38.68 -13.21
N ALA A 746 -5.12 -38.70 -12.36
CA ALA A 746 -5.36 -37.64 -11.40
C ALA A 746 -4.20 -37.53 -10.40
N ASP A 747 -3.61 -38.65 -9.98
CA ASP A 747 -2.53 -38.68 -9.00
C ASP A 747 -1.27 -37.98 -9.55
N SER A 748 -0.88 -38.23 -10.80
CA SER A 748 0.25 -37.56 -11.44
C SER A 748 0.05 -36.04 -11.55
N VAL A 749 -1.18 -35.58 -11.80
CA VAL A 749 -1.52 -34.16 -11.78
C VAL A 749 -1.39 -33.59 -10.37
N LEU A 750 -1.88 -34.29 -9.35
CA LEU A 750 -1.78 -33.86 -7.95
C LEU A 750 -0.31 -33.76 -7.50
N GLU A 751 0.53 -34.74 -7.84
CA GLU A 751 1.97 -34.74 -7.55
C GLU A 751 2.67 -33.53 -8.19
N LEU A 752 2.35 -33.21 -9.44
CA LEU A 752 2.88 -32.02 -10.12
C LEU A 752 2.43 -30.73 -9.43
N ILE A 753 1.14 -30.63 -9.08
CA ILE A 753 0.60 -29.46 -8.38
C ILE A 753 1.26 -29.32 -7.01
N GLU A 754 1.47 -30.40 -6.27
CA GLU A 754 2.13 -30.36 -4.96
C GLU A 754 3.57 -29.84 -5.06
N LYS A 755 4.32 -30.34 -6.06
CA LYS A 755 5.70 -29.93 -6.35
C LYS A 755 5.80 -28.45 -6.74
N GLU A 756 4.88 -27.97 -7.58
CA GLU A 756 4.91 -26.64 -8.20
C GLU A 756 3.83 -25.69 -7.64
N LYS A 757 3.33 -25.96 -6.44
CA LYS A 757 2.17 -25.29 -5.81
C LYS A 757 2.26 -23.76 -5.76
N THR A 758 3.46 -23.20 -5.65
CA THR A 758 3.68 -21.74 -5.61
C THR A 758 3.42 -21.10 -6.97
N ARG A 759 3.69 -21.81 -8.07
CA ARG A 759 3.52 -21.31 -9.45
C ARG A 759 2.15 -21.66 -10.03
N LEU A 760 1.67 -22.88 -9.81
CA LEU A 760 0.44 -23.39 -10.45
C LEU A 760 -0.83 -22.88 -9.79
N LEU A 761 -0.89 -22.89 -8.46
CA LEU A 761 -2.10 -22.52 -7.74
C LEU A 761 -2.31 -21.00 -7.69
N LEU A 762 -1.25 -20.19 -7.85
CA LEU A 762 -1.32 -18.73 -7.71
C LEU A 762 -2.04 -18.34 -6.40
N ASN A 763 -3.21 -17.70 -6.49
CA ASN A 763 -4.08 -17.35 -5.36
C ASN A 763 -5.33 -18.24 -5.23
N THR A 764 -5.45 -19.32 -6.00
CA THR A 764 -6.61 -20.19 -5.98
C THR A 764 -6.74 -20.93 -4.63
N SER A 765 -7.98 -20.98 -4.17
CA SER A 765 -8.45 -21.71 -3.00
C SER A 765 -8.98 -23.09 -3.37
N LEU A 766 -9.39 -23.28 -4.63
CA LEU A 766 -9.86 -24.54 -5.21
C LEU A 766 -9.41 -24.63 -6.67
N PHE A 767 -8.80 -25.75 -7.02
CA PHE A 767 -8.28 -26.02 -8.35
C PHE A 767 -8.73 -27.42 -8.77
N VAL A 768 -9.52 -27.51 -9.83
CA VAL A 768 -10.07 -28.77 -10.33
C VAL A 768 -9.50 -29.04 -11.72
N VAL A 769 -8.79 -30.17 -11.90
CA VAL A 769 -8.37 -30.61 -13.23
C VAL A 769 -9.24 -31.79 -13.65
N THR A 770 -10.06 -31.60 -14.67
CA THR A 770 -10.92 -32.68 -15.22
C THR A 770 -10.14 -33.49 -16.26
N LEU A 771 -10.17 -34.82 -16.12
CA LEU A 771 -9.37 -35.75 -16.93
C LEU A 771 -10.25 -36.74 -17.72
N SER A 772 -11.44 -36.30 -18.14
CA SER A 772 -12.40 -37.14 -18.86
C SER A 772 -12.70 -38.45 -18.11
N ASN A 773 -12.56 -39.60 -18.76
CA ASN A 773 -12.78 -40.92 -18.17
C ASN A 773 -11.76 -41.36 -17.12
N LYS A 774 -10.76 -40.52 -16.80
CA LYS A 774 -9.78 -40.74 -15.73
C LYS A 774 -10.17 -40.07 -14.41
N GLY A 775 -11.30 -39.35 -14.38
CA GLY A 775 -11.79 -38.69 -13.17
C GLY A 775 -11.34 -37.24 -13.07
N SER A 776 -11.02 -36.76 -11.87
CA SER A 776 -10.58 -35.38 -11.63
C SER A 776 -9.57 -35.27 -10.50
N ALA A 777 -8.56 -34.42 -10.67
CA ALA A 777 -7.62 -34.03 -9.63
C ALA A 777 -8.10 -32.74 -8.98
N VAL A 778 -8.31 -32.73 -7.67
CA VAL A 778 -8.83 -31.59 -6.92
C VAL A 778 -7.84 -31.18 -5.85
N VAL A 779 -7.47 -29.90 -5.83
CA VAL A 779 -6.65 -29.30 -4.79
C VAL A 779 -7.42 -28.16 -4.16
N TYR A 780 -7.53 -28.13 -2.83
CA TYR A 780 -8.27 -27.07 -2.15
C TYR A 780 -7.62 -26.66 -0.83
N ARG A 781 -7.99 -25.49 -0.32
CA ARG A 781 -7.59 -25.02 1.01
C ARG A 781 -8.64 -25.36 2.05
N ASN A 782 -8.25 -26.08 3.09
CA ASN A 782 -9.14 -26.35 4.23
C ASN A 782 -9.34 -25.08 5.10
N ASN A 783 -10.16 -25.18 6.15
CA ASN A 783 -10.48 -24.04 7.03
C ASN A 783 -9.24 -23.45 7.75
N PHE A 784 -8.14 -24.19 7.83
CA PHE A 784 -6.86 -23.75 8.40
C PHE A 784 -5.90 -23.18 7.33
N GLY A 785 -6.36 -23.05 6.08
CA GLY A 785 -5.55 -22.57 4.95
C GLY A 785 -4.54 -23.60 4.40
N GLN A 786 -4.55 -24.83 4.91
CA GLN A 786 -3.68 -25.91 4.46
C GLN A 786 -4.22 -26.52 3.15
N LEU A 787 -3.31 -26.98 2.28
CA LEU A 787 -3.68 -27.62 1.02
C LEU A 787 -4.05 -29.08 1.26
N GLU A 788 -5.20 -29.46 0.72
CA GLU A 788 -5.71 -30.82 0.66
C GLU A 788 -5.76 -31.26 -0.80
N PHE A 789 -5.44 -32.53 -1.05
CA PHE A 789 -5.34 -33.13 -2.38
C PHE A 789 -6.31 -34.30 -2.46
N GLN A 790 -7.16 -34.32 -3.48
CA GLN A 790 -8.19 -35.33 -3.64
C GLN A 790 -8.32 -35.76 -5.10
N SER A 791 -8.15 -37.05 -5.33
CA SER A 791 -8.49 -37.70 -6.60
C SER A 791 -9.96 -38.14 -6.56
N LEU A 792 -10.71 -37.81 -7.61
CA LEU A 792 -12.12 -38.19 -7.76
C LEU A 792 -12.26 -39.16 -8.94
N PRO A 793 -12.95 -40.30 -8.77
CA PRO A 793 -13.20 -41.22 -9.87
C PRO A 793 -14.19 -40.63 -10.89
N PRO A 794 -14.29 -41.20 -12.11
CA PRO A 794 -15.35 -40.88 -13.04
C PRO A 794 -16.74 -41.07 -12.38
N PRO A 795 -17.69 -40.14 -12.60
CA PRO A 795 -18.99 -40.17 -11.93
C PRO A 795 -19.89 -41.33 -12.40
N ILE A 796 -19.63 -41.89 -13.58
CA ILE A 796 -20.38 -43.01 -14.15
C ILE A 796 -19.48 -43.87 -15.05
N GLN A 797 -19.88 -45.13 -15.27
CA GLN A 797 -19.23 -46.04 -16.22
C GLN A 797 -19.46 -45.58 -17.67
N MET A 798 -18.45 -45.76 -18.54
CA MET A 798 -18.45 -45.21 -19.91
C MET A 798 -19.60 -45.72 -20.79
N ASP A 799 -20.05 -46.96 -20.60
CA ASP A 799 -21.15 -47.59 -21.33
C ASP A 799 -22.53 -46.97 -21.02
N LYS A 800 -22.63 -46.17 -19.95
CA LYS A 800 -23.85 -45.49 -19.51
C LYS A 800 -23.90 -44.02 -19.90
N ILE A 801 -22.87 -43.52 -20.59
CA ILE A 801 -22.79 -42.13 -21.06
C ILE A 801 -23.64 -41.97 -22.32
N VAL A 802 -24.56 -41.00 -22.28
CA VAL A 802 -25.39 -40.57 -23.41
C VAL A 802 -24.73 -39.38 -24.13
N SER A 803 -24.24 -38.40 -23.38
CA SER A 803 -23.50 -37.24 -23.90
C SER A 803 -22.52 -36.73 -22.86
N VAL A 804 -21.40 -36.16 -23.30
CA VAL A 804 -20.41 -35.50 -22.42
C VAL A 804 -20.61 -33.99 -22.30
N SER A 805 -21.55 -33.42 -23.07
CA SER A 805 -21.79 -31.98 -23.12
C SER A 805 -22.27 -31.45 -21.76
N GLY A 806 -21.60 -30.41 -21.25
CA GLY A 806 -21.96 -29.72 -20.00
C GLY A 806 -21.79 -30.53 -18.71
N ALA A 807 -21.19 -31.73 -18.77
CA ALA A 807 -20.94 -32.55 -17.58
C ALA A 807 -19.95 -31.86 -16.59
N GLY A 808 -18.91 -31.21 -17.11
CA GLY A 808 -17.98 -30.39 -16.32
C GLY A 808 -18.66 -29.18 -15.69
N ASP A 809 -19.42 -28.42 -16.49
CA ASP A 809 -20.19 -27.27 -16.04
C ASP A 809 -21.15 -27.65 -14.90
N SER A 810 -21.82 -28.80 -15.02
CA SER A 810 -22.72 -29.34 -14.01
C SER A 810 -21.98 -29.81 -12.76
N PHE A 811 -20.81 -30.45 -12.90
CA PHE A 811 -19.92 -30.79 -11.78
C PHE A 811 -19.58 -29.54 -10.96
N ASN A 812 -19.00 -28.55 -11.63
CA ASN A 812 -18.55 -27.30 -11.02
C ASN A 812 -19.72 -26.52 -10.40
N SER A 813 -20.89 -26.49 -11.05
CA SER A 813 -22.11 -25.87 -10.50
C SER A 813 -22.59 -26.56 -9.22
N GLY A 814 -22.54 -27.89 -9.16
CA GLY A 814 -22.83 -28.64 -7.94
C GLY A 814 -21.87 -28.31 -6.81
N VAL A 815 -20.58 -28.13 -7.12
CA VAL A 815 -19.57 -27.68 -6.14
C VAL A 815 -19.88 -26.27 -5.65
N ILE A 816 -20.11 -25.31 -6.54
CA ILE A 816 -20.46 -23.92 -6.18
C ILE A 816 -21.74 -23.87 -5.33
N ALA A 817 -22.78 -24.62 -5.71
CA ALA A 817 -24.03 -24.68 -4.96
C ALA A 817 -23.84 -25.30 -3.57
N GLY A 818 -23.07 -26.38 -3.46
CA GLY A 818 -22.73 -26.99 -2.18
C GLY A 818 -22.01 -26.01 -1.26
N LEU A 819 -20.97 -25.37 -1.78
CA LEU A 819 -20.19 -24.38 -1.05
C LEU A 819 -21.09 -23.25 -0.57
N THR A 820 -21.85 -22.60 -1.47
CA THR A 820 -22.74 -21.48 -1.14
C THR A 820 -23.87 -21.82 -0.16
N HIS A 821 -24.17 -23.11 0.02
CA HIS A 821 -25.09 -23.63 1.04
C HIS A 821 -24.37 -24.16 2.30
N ASN A 822 -23.14 -23.71 2.55
CA ASN A 822 -22.32 -24.06 3.71
C ASN A 822 -22.01 -25.56 3.85
N LYS A 823 -22.01 -26.31 2.75
CA LYS A 823 -21.46 -27.68 2.75
C LYS A 823 -19.94 -27.61 2.76
N THR A 824 -19.31 -28.62 3.34
CA THR A 824 -17.85 -28.77 3.25
C THR A 824 -17.41 -28.94 1.79
N VAL A 825 -16.12 -28.73 1.49
CA VAL A 825 -15.58 -28.96 0.14
C VAL A 825 -15.84 -30.40 -0.30
N VAL A 826 -15.61 -31.39 0.58
CA VAL A 826 -15.82 -32.81 0.29
C VAL A 826 -17.29 -33.12 -0.04
N GLU A 827 -18.25 -32.58 0.73
CA GLU A 827 -19.67 -32.72 0.44
C GLU A 827 -20.05 -32.05 -0.89
N SER A 828 -19.49 -30.87 -1.16
CA SER A 828 -19.71 -30.11 -2.40
C SER A 828 -19.18 -30.87 -3.63
N LEU A 829 -18.03 -31.54 -3.51
CA LEU A 829 -17.48 -32.42 -4.56
C LEU A 829 -18.38 -33.62 -4.84
N ARG A 830 -19.01 -34.22 -3.82
CA ARG A 830 -19.99 -35.30 -4.00
C ARG A 830 -21.24 -34.81 -4.74
N ILE A 831 -21.75 -33.64 -4.36
CA ILE A 831 -22.88 -33.00 -5.06
C ILE A 831 -22.51 -32.73 -6.53
N GLY A 832 -21.30 -32.22 -6.78
CA GLY A 832 -20.75 -32.04 -8.12
C GLY A 832 -20.72 -33.35 -8.92
N GLN A 833 -20.17 -34.42 -8.36
CA GLN A 833 -20.12 -35.73 -9.03
C GLN A 833 -21.52 -36.22 -9.42
N GLU A 834 -22.51 -36.04 -8.55
CA GLU A 834 -23.89 -36.42 -8.86
C GLU A 834 -24.52 -35.54 -9.96
N CYS A 835 -24.26 -34.24 -9.96
CA CYS A 835 -24.70 -33.35 -11.04
C CYS A 835 -24.11 -33.74 -12.40
N ALA A 836 -22.82 -34.08 -12.42
CA ALA A 836 -22.16 -34.61 -13.62
C ALA A 836 -22.74 -35.97 -14.03
N ARG A 837 -22.96 -36.88 -13.08
CA ARG A 837 -23.56 -38.20 -13.34
C ARG A 837 -24.91 -38.07 -14.04
N LEU A 838 -25.78 -37.20 -13.55
CA LEU A 838 -27.11 -36.95 -14.13
C LEU A 838 -27.03 -36.30 -15.52
N THR A 839 -26.05 -35.43 -15.75
CA THR A 839 -25.86 -34.74 -17.03
C THR A 839 -25.29 -35.67 -18.09
N LEU A 840 -24.38 -36.57 -17.70
CA LEU A 840 -23.84 -37.60 -18.60
C LEU A 840 -24.90 -38.58 -19.12
N GLN A 841 -26.05 -38.68 -18.46
CA GLN A 841 -27.16 -39.59 -18.83
C GLN A 841 -28.25 -38.92 -19.68
N THR A 842 -28.06 -37.67 -20.08
CA THR A 842 -28.98 -36.96 -20.97
C THR A 842 -28.23 -36.43 -22.18
N THR A 843 -28.97 -35.99 -23.19
CA THR A 843 -28.42 -35.30 -24.34
C THR A 843 -28.34 -33.78 -24.12
N LEU A 844 -28.94 -33.25 -23.05
CA LEU A 844 -28.91 -31.83 -22.68
C LEU A 844 -27.59 -31.46 -22.01
N ALA A 845 -27.12 -30.23 -22.19
CA ALA A 845 -25.93 -29.71 -21.51
C ALA A 845 -26.13 -29.48 -20.00
N THR A 846 -27.37 -29.52 -19.52
CA THR A 846 -27.69 -29.49 -18.09
C THR A 846 -28.88 -30.43 -17.86
N SER A 847 -28.71 -31.42 -16.99
CA SER A 847 -29.77 -32.39 -16.73
C SER A 847 -30.98 -31.77 -16.04
N GLU A 848 -32.17 -32.10 -16.52
CA GLU A 848 -33.41 -31.68 -15.87
C GLU A 848 -33.62 -32.33 -14.50
N ALA A 849 -32.94 -33.45 -14.26
CA ALA A 849 -32.96 -34.15 -12.97
C ALA A 849 -32.18 -33.40 -11.88
N ILE A 850 -31.30 -32.45 -12.24
CA ILE A 850 -30.64 -31.58 -11.26
C ILE A 850 -31.71 -30.74 -10.56
N ASN A 851 -31.73 -30.79 -9.23
CA ASN A 851 -32.70 -30.06 -8.43
C ASN A 851 -32.18 -29.80 -7.01
N SER A 852 -32.83 -28.89 -6.28
CA SER A 852 -32.39 -28.46 -4.95
C SER A 852 -32.44 -29.54 -3.85
N GLN A 853 -33.08 -30.70 -4.06
CA GLN A 853 -33.06 -31.79 -3.07
C GLN A 853 -31.66 -32.39 -2.92
N MET A 854 -30.81 -32.24 -3.94
CA MET A 854 -29.41 -32.69 -3.93
C MET A 854 -28.56 -31.96 -2.88
N LEU A 855 -29.02 -30.82 -2.38
CA LEU A 855 -28.35 -30.04 -1.33
C LEU A 855 -28.78 -30.44 0.09
N LYS A 856 -29.76 -31.32 0.25
CA LYS A 856 -30.29 -31.70 1.57
C LYS A 856 -29.34 -32.65 2.29
#